data_AF-A0A8J9WIL1-F1
#
_entry.id   AF-A0A8J9WIL1-F1
#
_cell.length_a   1.000
_cell.length_b   1.000
_cell.length_c   1.000
_cell.angle_alpha   90.00
_cell.angle_beta   90.00
_cell.angle_gamma   90.00
#
_symmetry.space_group_name_H-M   'P 1'
#
loop_
_entity.id
_entity.type
_entity.pdbx_description
1 polymer ?
#
loop_
_entity_poly.entity_id
_entity_poly.type
_entity_poly.pdbx_seq_one_letter_code
_entity_poly.pdbx_strand_id
1 'polypeptide(L)'
;MVSGLKIGDSDISIDLIRKALPPASDVIAAFSTMPGTSALARILECFQQDLDESSTQKLNAQIDQWPAIIIDEANALTSWTSTHPRELMTLLRFFVRITKQQNVAHVLLVTSDYAFIDWLGQGFKRIFYRVQVIGDFRAEEARQYYDMLKGSACNDGDWRQVHEVCGGNAGLLEIAALDSSRMPLAEALLDIKDTVCDSISSGLEPLPEDGWTRAQYATAVQSILDAPANAVSAAVLKAKFGGGGAGKMVLQAFVRANLLACRPRSAWAQDIPSSAFGKDTFVIMAPTPADLACMRDLELLEPAPSAGTATSAEAPSEADSLESFLAELGLSEHLPVLQSSGDILWDDPMIRQTSLGWGINRPGTLAAHVNHGPVRPACDYRARVRPVHSRRWSIPAKRLPTEPAPLPEPEAPVAQQFFNRQHELDCLKALLSLQPVAISVIVGPVSSGKTALIQHYIEQLEARKAAVPIYIDCRRKDVQAPDYFAETLLRITSSATNRLPAFALTLLTAVARTVTDRFKLAGNDLAIELKALPMSEVRDALSAKSGTSALARVLELFEESLTVSSKQMQKKKGKKQPTDQWPVLIIDEANALTSWTNKHPEELKTLLRFLVTVTKQQNTAHVLLLTSDYAFIDWLEQGIGEMFYEVQVVGDFRDEEARTFFEKLKGQACTDVEWDQIYEVCGGNAGLLKIAAVNSFRMSLPEALQGIIRKVRRSVKRGLKPKGEDGWTEAQYVTAAQSILAAQQNAVSADVLEAEFGGGAAGDMVLQAMVRANLLAYRPPSPWARDIDISAFKDDEVVITAPTPAHLACMRELELPEPAPSVGTEENQASSSVELQGELDKVQQEIEEIAAEIKELKVDKPEGWQEDVRQLRTLQEKWLEEKLLLMRIVAG
;
A
#
# COMPACT_ATOMS: atom_id res chain seq x y z
N MET A 1 28.02 -7.54 -19.24
CA MET A 1 29.13 -6.84 -19.90
C MET A 1 30.54 -7.33 -19.52
N VAL A 2 30.77 -8.25 -18.57
CA VAL A 2 32.17 -8.67 -18.26
C VAL A 2 32.37 -10.17 -18.06
N SER A 3 32.03 -10.94 -19.09
CA SER A 3 32.32 -12.39 -19.19
C SER A 3 33.19 -12.75 -20.40
N GLY A 4 33.77 -11.74 -21.08
CA GLY A 4 34.59 -11.91 -22.29
C GLY A 4 36.05 -11.44 -22.20
N LEU A 5 36.43 -10.68 -21.15
CA LEU A 5 37.80 -10.15 -21.02
C LEU A 5 38.76 -11.20 -20.42
N LYS A 6 39.22 -12.14 -21.25
CA LYS A 6 40.47 -12.87 -20.98
C LYS A 6 41.67 -12.00 -21.37
N ILE A 7 42.39 -11.50 -20.37
CA ILE A 7 43.73 -10.94 -20.54
C ILE A 7 44.70 -11.83 -19.77
N GLY A 8 45.25 -12.84 -20.45
CA GLY A 8 46.16 -13.84 -19.87
C GLY A 8 45.49 -14.95 -19.06
N ASP A 9 46.30 -15.88 -18.55
CA ASP A 9 45.89 -17.13 -17.86
C ASP A 9 45.40 -16.92 -16.41
N SER A 10 44.82 -15.78 -16.08
CA SER A 10 44.31 -15.48 -14.73
C SER A 10 42.88 -14.95 -14.77
N ASP A 11 41.95 -15.71 -14.17
CA ASP A 11 40.56 -15.29 -13.99
C ASP A 11 40.47 -14.04 -13.11
N ILE A 12 40.25 -12.88 -13.74
CA ILE A 12 40.00 -11.63 -13.00
C ILE A 12 38.62 -11.72 -12.37
N SER A 13 38.56 -11.70 -11.04
CA SER A 13 37.30 -11.69 -10.30
C SER A 13 36.40 -10.52 -10.74
N ILE A 14 35.12 -10.83 -10.99
CA ILE A 14 34.08 -9.84 -11.32
C ILE A 14 33.99 -8.73 -10.25
N ASP A 15 34.34 -9.03 -9.00
CA ASP A 15 34.41 -8.06 -7.89
C ASP A 15 35.50 -6.99 -8.10
N LEU A 16 36.57 -7.30 -8.85
CA LEU A 16 37.63 -6.33 -9.16
C LEU A 16 37.16 -5.33 -10.22
N ILE A 17 36.40 -5.81 -11.20
CA ILE A 17 35.96 -5.00 -12.34
C ILE A 17 34.76 -4.13 -11.93
N ARG A 18 33.83 -4.66 -11.10
CA ARG A 18 32.79 -3.84 -10.44
C ARG A 18 33.37 -2.71 -9.58
N LYS A 19 34.58 -2.85 -9.03
CA LYS A 19 35.27 -1.79 -8.27
C LYS A 19 35.91 -0.71 -9.15
N ALA A 20 36.09 -0.96 -10.45
CA ALA A 20 36.78 -0.06 -11.38
C ALA A 20 35.83 0.72 -12.31
N LEU A 21 34.57 0.29 -12.42
CA LEU A 21 33.56 0.98 -13.23
C LEU A 21 32.99 2.20 -12.48
N PRO A 22 32.74 3.33 -13.17
CA PRO A 22 32.00 4.45 -12.58
C PRO A 22 30.55 4.04 -12.24
N PRO A 23 29.90 4.72 -11.29
CA PRO A 23 28.52 4.41 -10.92
C PRO A 23 27.56 4.53 -12.12
N ALA A 24 26.53 3.68 -12.21
CA ALA A 24 25.58 3.70 -13.32
C ALA A 24 24.90 5.07 -13.51
N SER A 25 24.60 5.76 -12.41
CA SER A 25 24.10 7.16 -12.40
C SER A 25 24.95 8.12 -13.22
N ASP A 26 26.27 7.94 -13.18
CA ASP A 26 27.24 8.89 -13.74
C ASP A 26 27.45 8.62 -15.24
N VAL A 27 27.36 7.35 -15.62
CA VAL A 27 27.28 6.91 -17.03
C VAL A 27 26.00 7.46 -17.68
N ILE A 28 24.84 7.34 -17.01
CA ILE A 28 23.56 7.89 -17.49
C ILE A 28 23.62 9.42 -17.60
N ALA A 29 24.23 10.10 -16.63
CA ALA A 29 24.45 11.55 -16.67
C ALA A 29 25.30 11.99 -17.87
N ALA A 30 26.40 11.28 -18.12
CA ALA A 30 27.29 11.54 -19.26
C ALA A 30 26.56 11.34 -20.60
N PHE A 31 25.75 10.29 -20.75
CA PHE A 31 24.93 10.10 -21.95
C PHE A 31 23.79 11.12 -22.10
N SER A 32 23.26 11.65 -21.00
CA SER A 32 22.14 12.62 -21.00
C SER A 32 22.54 14.05 -21.39
N THR A 33 23.82 14.41 -21.21
CA THR A 33 24.33 15.76 -21.57
C THR A 33 24.68 15.91 -23.05
N MET A 34 24.64 14.83 -23.83
CA MET A 34 24.99 14.84 -25.26
C MET A 34 23.77 15.11 -26.15
N PRO A 35 23.85 16.01 -27.14
CA PRO A 35 22.70 16.35 -27.99
C PRO A 35 22.33 15.25 -29.00
N GLY A 36 21.04 15.09 -29.26
CA GLY A 36 20.48 14.42 -30.46
C GLY A 36 19.69 13.13 -30.24
N THR A 37 19.93 12.37 -29.16
CA THR A 37 19.28 11.07 -28.86
C THR A 37 19.24 10.84 -27.35
N SER A 38 18.21 10.16 -26.85
CA SER A 38 18.07 9.90 -25.41
C SER A 38 19.20 9.01 -24.87
N ALA A 39 19.52 9.16 -23.58
CA ALA A 39 20.59 8.40 -22.93
C ALA A 39 20.37 6.88 -23.05
N LEU A 40 19.12 6.43 -22.91
CA LEU A 40 18.73 5.03 -23.14
C LEU A 40 19.09 4.55 -24.55
N ALA A 41 18.76 5.31 -25.61
CA ALA A 41 19.08 4.93 -26.98
C ALA A 41 20.60 4.70 -27.17
N ARG A 42 21.43 5.58 -26.61
CA ARG A 42 22.90 5.49 -26.68
C ARG A 42 23.45 4.29 -25.91
N ILE A 43 22.93 4.03 -24.71
CA ILE A 43 23.31 2.86 -23.91
C ILE A 43 22.96 1.56 -24.66
N LEU A 44 21.80 1.52 -25.31
CA LEU A 44 21.38 0.37 -26.13
C LEU A 44 22.22 0.24 -27.42
N GLU A 45 22.67 1.34 -28.03
CA GLU A 45 23.62 1.32 -29.16
C GLU A 45 25.00 0.78 -28.76
N CYS A 46 25.57 1.21 -27.63
CA CYS A 46 26.81 0.63 -27.11
C CYS A 46 26.63 -0.87 -26.78
N PHE A 47 25.52 -1.23 -26.12
CA PHE A 47 25.25 -2.63 -25.79
C PHE A 47 25.00 -3.50 -27.03
N GLN A 48 24.46 -2.93 -28.12
CA GLN A 48 24.38 -3.61 -29.42
C GLN A 48 25.77 -3.95 -29.96
N GLN A 49 26.73 -3.02 -29.90
CA GLN A 49 28.10 -3.23 -30.38
C GLN A 49 28.79 -4.36 -29.60
N ASP A 50 28.68 -4.36 -28.26
CA ASP A 50 29.20 -5.43 -27.40
C ASP A 50 28.58 -6.81 -27.74
N LEU A 51 27.27 -6.85 -28.02
CA LEU A 51 26.55 -8.08 -28.39
C LEU A 51 26.95 -8.59 -29.78
N ASP A 52 27.14 -7.69 -30.74
CA ASP A 52 27.58 -8.02 -32.10
C ASP A 52 29.03 -8.55 -32.08
N GLU A 53 29.93 -7.94 -31.32
CA GLU A 53 31.30 -8.44 -31.09
C GLU A 53 31.31 -9.79 -30.38
N SER A 54 30.56 -9.95 -29.29
CA SER A 54 30.48 -11.21 -28.54
C SER A 54 29.90 -12.35 -29.37
N SER A 55 28.91 -12.07 -30.22
CA SER A 55 28.33 -13.05 -31.14
C SER A 55 29.31 -13.46 -32.25
N THR A 56 30.08 -12.50 -32.78
CA THR A 56 31.15 -12.75 -33.75
C THR A 56 32.26 -13.60 -33.14
N GLN A 57 32.63 -13.37 -31.88
CA GLN A 57 33.58 -14.21 -31.15
C GLN A 57 33.02 -15.62 -30.94
N LYS A 58 31.73 -15.81 -30.62
CA LYS A 58 31.12 -17.15 -30.48
C LYS A 58 31.10 -17.96 -31.77
N LEU A 59 30.75 -17.32 -32.90
CA LEU A 59 30.83 -17.93 -34.23
C LEU A 59 32.24 -18.46 -34.55
N ASN A 60 33.28 -17.82 -34.01
CA ASN A 60 34.68 -18.21 -34.19
C ASN A 60 35.21 -19.17 -33.10
N ALA A 61 34.51 -19.36 -31.96
CA ALA A 61 35.07 -19.99 -30.75
C ALA A 61 34.27 -21.19 -30.18
N GLN A 62 33.17 -21.61 -30.81
CA GLN A 62 32.37 -22.79 -30.39
C GLN A 62 31.97 -22.78 -28.89
N ILE A 63 31.29 -21.73 -28.43
CA ILE A 63 30.77 -21.62 -27.05
C ILE A 63 29.27 -21.92 -27.02
N ASP A 64 28.85 -22.85 -26.18
CA ASP A 64 27.53 -23.53 -26.25
C ASP A 64 26.27 -22.69 -25.92
N GLN A 65 26.39 -21.51 -25.31
CA GLN A 65 25.22 -20.72 -24.84
C GLN A 65 25.19 -19.31 -25.44
N TRP A 66 24.03 -18.87 -25.94
CA TRP A 66 23.82 -17.50 -26.43
C TRP A 66 23.70 -16.47 -25.29
N PRO A 67 24.04 -15.18 -25.51
CA PRO A 67 23.76 -14.12 -24.54
C PRO A 67 22.27 -14.01 -24.24
N ALA A 68 21.90 -13.74 -22.98
CA ALA A 68 20.53 -13.53 -22.56
C ALA A 68 20.41 -12.26 -21.71
N ILE A 69 19.35 -11.48 -21.95
CA ILE A 69 18.89 -10.38 -21.11
C ILE A 69 17.66 -10.89 -20.37
N ILE A 70 17.62 -10.77 -19.05
CA ILE A 70 16.47 -11.12 -18.22
C ILE A 70 16.02 -9.83 -17.53
N ILE A 71 14.73 -9.53 -17.63
CA ILE A 71 14.06 -8.42 -16.94
C ILE A 71 12.96 -9.04 -16.10
N ASP A 72 13.09 -8.90 -14.79
CA ASP A 72 12.08 -9.32 -13.81
C ASP A 72 11.12 -8.17 -13.50
N GLU A 73 9.91 -8.49 -13.03
CA GLU A 73 8.77 -7.57 -12.90
C GLU A 73 8.62 -6.64 -14.12
N ALA A 74 8.59 -7.23 -15.31
CA ALA A 74 8.52 -6.53 -16.58
C ALA A 74 7.20 -5.73 -16.76
N ASN A 75 6.15 -6.07 -16.01
CA ASN A 75 4.92 -5.28 -15.85
C ASN A 75 5.17 -3.83 -15.43
N ALA A 76 6.27 -3.51 -14.72
CA ALA A 76 6.65 -2.15 -14.37
C ALA A 76 6.81 -1.24 -15.62
N LEU A 77 7.13 -1.80 -16.79
CA LEU A 77 7.24 -1.08 -18.06
C LEU A 77 5.90 -0.53 -18.57
N THR A 78 4.75 -1.03 -18.07
CA THR A 78 3.42 -0.51 -18.42
C THR A 78 3.30 0.99 -18.10
N SER A 79 3.84 1.40 -16.96
CA SER A 79 3.88 2.80 -16.49
C SER A 79 4.60 3.77 -17.44
N TRP A 80 5.48 3.26 -18.32
CA TRP A 80 6.17 4.08 -19.32
C TRP A 80 5.28 4.44 -20.52
N THR A 81 4.10 3.81 -20.66
CA THR A 81 3.18 4.09 -21.77
C THR A 81 2.65 5.52 -21.74
N SER A 82 2.34 6.04 -20.54
CA SER A 82 1.93 7.44 -20.34
C SER A 82 3.11 8.37 -20.07
N THR A 83 4.13 7.92 -19.33
CA THR A 83 5.22 8.80 -18.87
C THR A 83 6.38 8.93 -19.86
N HIS A 84 6.80 7.85 -20.52
CA HIS A 84 8.01 7.78 -21.34
C HIS A 84 7.81 6.94 -22.63
N PRO A 85 6.80 7.26 -23.48
CA PRO A 85 6.41 6.40 -24.59
C PRO A 85 7.49 6.26 -25.68
N ARG A 86 8.37 7.25 -25.85
CA ARG A 86 9.45 7.20 -26.86
C ARG A 86 10.57 6.25 -26.43
N GLU A 87 10.96 6.33 -25.17
CA GLU A 87 11.98 5.51 -24.52
C GLU A 87 11.54 4.05 -24.50
N LEU A 88 10.27 3.80 -24.13
CA LEU A 88 9.66 2.48 -24.17
C LEU A 88 9.69 1.88 -25.60
N MET A 89 9.26 2.65 -26.61
CA MET A 89 9.31 2.18 -28.01
C MET A 89 10.75 1.94 -28.49
N THR A 90 11.73 2.74 -28.06
CA THR A 90 13.15 2.51 -28.35
C THR A 90 13.64 1.19 -27.74
N LEU A 91 13.32 0.93 -26.46
CA LEU A 91 13.71 -0.30 -25.76
C LEU A 91 13.10 -1.55 -26.42
N LEU A 92 11.80 -1.54 -26.69
CA LEU A 92 11.11 -2.69 -27.28
C LEU A 92 11.55 -2.94 -28.74
N ARG A 93 11.86 -1.88 -29.51
CA ARG A 93 12.49 -2.01 -30.84
C ARG A 93 13.89 -2.60 -30.76
N PHE A 94 14.69 -2.21 -29.77
CA PHE A 94 16.00 -2.80 -29.51
C PHE A 94 15.87 -4.30 -29.20
N PHE A 95 14.90 -4.73 -28.38
CA PHE A 95 14.66 -6.16 -28.13
C PHE A 95 14.33 -6.92 -29.42
N VAL A 96 13.47 -6.39 -30.30
CA VAL A 96 13.19 -7.02 -31.60
C VAL A 96 14.44 -7.04 -32.51
N ARG A 97 15.25 -5.98 -32.46
CA ARG A 97 16.50 -5.91 -33.23
C ARG A 97 17.48 -7.04 -32.83
N ILE A 98 17.81 -7.18 -31.55
CA ILE A 98 18.75 -8.21 -31.08
C ILE A 98 18.19 -9.64 -31.19
N THR A 99 16.88 -9.85 -30.99
CA THR A 99 16.27 -11.19 -30.96
C THR A 99 15.79 -11.72 -32.32
N LYS A 100 15.46 -10.85 -33.28
CA LYS A 100 14.84 -11.23 -34.57
C LYS A 100 15.56 -10.71 -35.81
N GLN A 101 16.16 -9.52 -35.75
CA GLN A 101 16.81 -8.93 -36.92
C GLN A 101 18.28 -9.37 -37.01
N GLN A 102 18.99 -9.36 -35.89
CA GLN A 102 20.41 -9.74 -35.81
C GLN A 102 20.64 -11.12 -35.18
N ASN A 103 19.68 -11.64 -34.39
CA ASN A 103 19.76 -12.95 -33.71
C ASN A 103 21.00 -13.10 -32.80
N VAL A 104 21.39 -12.03 -32.10
CA VAL A 104 22.62 -11.95 -31.28
C VAL A 104 22.39 -12.21 -29.79
N ALA A 105 21.14 -12.10 -29.32
CA ALA A 105 20.80 -12.35 -27.92
C ALA A 105 19.35 -12.82 -27.75
N HIS A 106 19.09 -13.49 -26.62
CA HIS A 106 17.75 -13.74 -26.12
C HIS A 106 17.30 -12.61 -25.16
N VAL A 107 16.00 -12.34 -25.11
CA VAL A 107 15.37 -11.46 -24.12
C VAL A 107 14.27 -12.27 -23.44
N LEU A 108 14.32 -12.33 -22.12
CA LEU A 108 13.30 -12.92 -21.26
C LEU A 108 12.69 -11.79 -20.44
N LEU A 109 11.37 -11.63 -20.54
CA LEU A 109 10.58 -10.75 -19.70
C LEU A 109 9.81 -11.66 -18.73
N VAL A 110 10.05 -11.49 -17.44
CA VAL A 110 9.40 -12.23 -16.35
C VAL A 110 8.42 -11.28 -15.65
N THR A 111 7.25 -11.78 -15.30
CA THR A 111 6.15 -11.01 -14.70
C THR A 111 5.19 -11.97 -14.01
N SER A 112 4.64 -11.56 -12.87
CA SER A 112 3.51 -12.20 -12.20
C SER A 112 2.17 -11.81 -12.85
N ASP A 113 2.07 -10.57 -13.33
CA ASP A 113 0.88 -10.02 -13.99
C ASP A 113 0.65 -10.60 -15.40
N TYR A 114 -0.49 -11.27 -15.59
CA TYR A 114 -0.95 -11.80 -16.88
C TYR A 114 -1.49 -10.72 -17.84
N ALA A 115 -2.02 -9.60 -17.32
CA ALA A 115 -2.51 -8.48 -18.14
C ALA A 115 -1.39 -7.79 -18.92
N PHE A 116 -0.14 -7.88 -18.45
CA PHE A 116 1.05 -7.50 -19.21
C PHE A 116 1.12 -8.12 -20.60
N ILE A 117 0.65 -9.37 -20.78
CA ILE A 117 0.64 -10.05 -22.08
C ILE A 117 -0.32 -9.36 -23.07
N ASP A 118 -1.48 -8.94 -22.59
CA ASP A 118 -2.49 -8.22 -23.38
C ASP A 118 -2.03 -6.78 -23.67
N TRP A 119 -1.37 -6.11 -22.72
CA TRP A 119 -0.71 -4.82 -22.95
C TRP A 119 0.41 -4.91 -24.00
N LEU A 120 1.29 -5.91 -23.90
CA LEU A 120 2.37 -6.13 -24.87
C LEU A 120 1.80 -6.46 -26.26
N GLY A 121 0.66 -7.16 -26.32
CA GLY A 121 -0.08 -7.45 -27.55
C GLY A 121 -0.69 -6.22 -28.25
N GLN A 122 -0.96 -5.13 -27.52
CA GLN A 122 -1.44 -3.88 -28.13
C GLN A 122 -0.33 -3.13 -28.87
N GLY A 123 0.89 -3.14 -28.32
CA GLY A 123 2.06 -2.49 -28.92
C GLY A 123 2.85 -3.37 -29.91
N PHE A 124 2.90 -4.69 -29.67
CA PHE A 124 3.72 -5.62 -30.45
C PHE A 124 2.90 -6.80 -31.00
N LYS A 125 3.09 -7.08 -32.29
CA LYS A 125 2.51 -8.27 -32.93
C LYS A 125 3.05 -9.54 -32.27
N ARG A 126 2.16 -10.51 -32.01
CA ARG A 126 2.43 -11.83 -31.38
C ARG A 126 3.58 -12.65 -32.02
N ILE A 127 4.02 -12.30 -33.24
CA ILE A 127 5.17 -12.91 -33.92
C ILE A 127 6.55 -12.51 -33.34
N PHE A 128 6.62 -11.39 -32.61
CA PHE A 128 7.89 -10.85 -32.10
C PHE A 128 8.30 -11.44 -30.75
N TYR A 129 7.35 -11.92 -29.95
CA TYR A 129 7.59 -12.51 -28.64
C TYR A 129 6.98 -13.92 -28.54
N ARG A 130 7.39 -14.68 -27.54
CA ARG A 130 6.76 -15.96 -27.15
C ARG A 130 6.46 -15.86 -25.66
N VAL A 131 5.29 -16.35 -25.27
CA VAL A 131 4.92 -16.46 -23.85
C VAL A 131 5.19 -17.89 -23.42
N GLN A 132 5.83 -18.05 -22.26
CA GLN A 132 5.83 -19.30 -21.50
C GLN A 132 5.31 -18.97 -20.10
N VAL A 133 4.73 -19.96 -19.44
CA VAL A 133 4.18 -19.83 -18.10
C VAL A 133 4.85 -20.90 -17.26
N ILE A 134 5.45 -20.49 -16.14
CA ILE A 134 5.84 -21.41 -15.08
C ILE A 134 4.55 -21.73 -14.32
N GLY A 135 4.25 -23.02 -14.16
CA GLY A 135 3.07 -23.46 -13.43
C GLY A 135 3.37 -23.77 -11.98
N ASP A 136 2.32 -24.09 -11.24
CA ASP A 136 2.44 -24.66 -9.90
C ASP A 136 3.11 -26.05 -9.98
N PHE A 137 3.67 -26.50 -8.87
CA PHE A 137 4.22 -27.85 -8.75
C PHE A 137 3.13 -28.92 -8.94
N ARG A 138 3.49 -30.09 -9.49
CA ARG A 138 2.60 -31.26 -9.40
C ARG A 138 2.50 -31.75 -7.97
N ALA A 139 1.42 -32.43 -7.60
CA ALA A 139 1.20 -32.95 -6.25
C ALA A 139 2.41 -33.71 -5.64
N GLU A 140 3.14 -34.49 -6.43
CA GLU A 140 4.36 -35.19 -5.97
C GLU A 140 5.55 -34.24 -5.71
N GLU A 141 5.73 -33.23 -6.57
CA GLU A 141 6.79 -32.21 -6.45
C GLU A 141 6.47 -31.24 -5.31
N ALA A 142 5.20 -30.83 -5.20
CA ALA A 142 4.65 -29.98 -4.15
C ALA A 142 4.85 -30.62 -2.76
N ARG A 143 4.59 -31.92 -2.63
CA ARG A 143 4.84 -32.66 -1.38
C ARG A 143 6.32 -32.70 -1.03
N GLN A 144 7.19 -32.99 -2.01
CA GLN A 144 8.64 -32.98 -1.80
C GLN A 144 9.15 -31.60 -1.38
N TYR A 145 8.58 -30.52 -1.94
CA TYR A 145 8.89 -29.14 -1.56
C TYR A 145 8.45 -28.84 -0.12
N TYR A 146 7.22 -29.20 0.24
CA TYR A 146 6.67 -29.01 1.59
C TYR A 146 7.45 -29.80 2.65
N ASP A 147 7.75 -31.07 2.39
CA ASP A 147 8.55 -31.95 3.27
C ASP A 147 9.97 -31.39 3.47
N MET A 148 10.56 -30.78 2.42
CA MET A 148 11.86 -30.10 2.51
C MET A 148 11.79 -28.86 3.41
N LEU A 149 10.74 -28.05 3.30
CA LEU A 149 10.52 -26.85 4.12
C LEU A 149 10.30 -27.21 5.60
N LYS A 150 9.49 -28.24 5.87
CA LYS A 150 9.28 -28.79 7.22
C LYS A 150 10.49 -29.52 7.81
N GLY A 151 11.48 -29.88 6.99
CA GLY A 151 12.63 -30.71 7.39
C GLY A 151 12.23 -32.14 7.83
N SER A 152 10.99 -32.56 7.59
CA SER A 152 10.45 -33.86 7.96
C SER A 152 9.27 -34.21 7.05
N ALA A 153 9.04 -35.50 6.81
CA ALA A 153 8.00 -35.96 5.88
C ALA A 153 6.59 -35.78 6.49
N CYS A 154 5.73 -35.07 5.78
CA CYS A 154 4.33 -34.85 6.12
C CYS A 154 3.52 -36.16 5.98
N ASN A 155 2.56 -36.39 6.87
CA ASN A 155 1.68 -37.55 6.78
C ASN A 155 0.58 -37.35 5.71
N ASP A 156 -0.06 -38.44 5.27
CA ASP A 156 -1.03 -38.37 4.16
C ASP A 156 -2.35 -37.63 4.48
N GLY A 157 -2.68 -37.44 5.76
CA GLY A 157 -3.86 -36.70 6.19
C GLY A 157 -3.62 -35.19 6.19
N ASP A 158 -2.49 -34.77 6.76
CA ASP A 158 -2.03 -33.39 6.77
C ASP A 158 -1.70 -32.91 5.35
N TRP A 159 -1.01 -33.74 4.56
CA TRP A 159 -0.74 -33.43 3.15
C TRP A 159 -2.01 -33.23 2.33
N ARG A 160 -3.10 -33.96 2.62
CA ARG A 160 -4.38 -33.76 1.91
C ARG A 160 -4.93 -32.37 2.16
N GLN A 161 -4.94 -31.90 3.41
CA GLN A 161 -5.40 -30.56 3.78
C GLN A 161 -4.50 -29.48 3.18
N VAL A 162 -3.17 -29.63 3.28
CA VAL A 162 -2.21 -28.70 2.68
C VAL A 162 -2.39 -28.60 1.16
N HIS A 163 -2.52 -29.72 0.46
CA HIS A 163 -2.70 -29.72 -1.00
C HIS A 163 -4.11 -29.26 -1.42
N GLU A 164 -5.11 -29.32 -0.54
CA GLU A 164 -6.46 -28.81 -0.80
C GLU A 164 -6.49 -27.27 -0.83
N VAL A 165 -5.75 -26.62 0.08
CA VAL A 165 -5.68 -25.15 0.17
C VAL A 165 -4.51 -24.56 -0.63
N CYS A 166 -3.30 -25.10 -0.47
CA CYS A 166 -2.09 -24.55 -1.11
C CYS A 166 -1.84 -25.13 -2.50
N GLY A 167 -2.45 -26.28 -2.83
CA GLY A 167 -2.22 -26.98 -4.10
C GLY A 167 -0.75 -27.29 -4.36
N GLY A 168 -0.28 -26.86 -5.54
CA GLY A 168 1.14 -26.89 -5.91
C GLY A 168 1.85 -25.54 -5.79
N ASN A 169 1.21 -24.52 -5.22
CA ASN A 169 1.74 -23.16 -5.24
C ASN A 169 2.89 -23.01 -4.22
N ALA A 170 4.10 -22.70 -4.72
CA ALA A 170 5.29 -22.63 -3.89
C ALA A 170 5.18 -21.63 -2.72
N GLY A 171 4.56 -20.47 -2.96
CA GLY A 171 4.41 -19.43 -1.93
C GLY A 171 3.44 -19.83 -0.83
N LEU A 172 2.27 -20.38 -1.19
CA LEU A 172 1.31 -20.88 -0.21
C LEU A 172 1.87 -22.06 0.59
N LEU A 173 2.66 -22.94 -0.03
CA LEU A 173 3.33 -24.04 0.66
C LEU A 173 4.41 -23.56 1.65
N GLU A 174 5.12 -22.47 1.35
CA GLU A 174 6.06 -21.83 2.29
C GLU A 174 5.36 -21.23 3.50
N ILE A 175 4.27 -20.49 3.28
CA ILE A 175 3.45 -19.87 4.33
C ILE A 175 2.86 -20.98 5.22
N ALA A 176 2.16 -21.95 4.62
CA ALA A 176 1.59 -23.08 5.36
C ALA A 176 2.66 -23.89 6.13
N ALA A 177 3.89 -24.02 5.61
CA ALA A 177 4.97 -24.70 6.34
C ALA A 177 5.50 -23.88 7.52
N LEU A 178 5.59 -22.55 7.37
CA LEU A 178 6.03 -21.59 8.38
C LEU A 178 5.00 -21.47 9.51
N ASP A 179 3.74 -21.22 9.18
CA ASP A 179 2.73 -20.90 10.19
C ASP A 179 2.27 -22.14 10.93
N SER A 180 2.16 -23.31 10.29
CA SER A 180 2.00 -24.58 11.01
C SER A 180 3.28 -25.05 11.76
N SER A 181 4.30 -24.20 11.93
CA SER A 181 5.37 -24.36 12.93
C SER A 181 5.18 -23.47 14.17
N ARG A 182 4.28 -22.49 14.07
CA ARG A 182 3.88 -21.53 15.13
C ARG A 182 2.55 -21.94 15.77
N MET A 183 1.60 -22.42 14.96
CA MET A 183 0.21 -22.77 15.30
C MET A 183 -0.17 -24.17 14.76
N PRO A 184 -1.35 -24.72 15.12
CA PRO A 184 -1.90 -25.93 14.50
C PRO A 184 -2.03 -25.84 12.97
N LEU A 185 -1.94 -26.97 12.28
CA LEU A 185 -2.02 -27.00 10.82
C LEU A 185 -3.38 -26.55 10.27
N ALA A 186 -4.49 -26.88 10.94
CA ALA A 186 -5.83 -26.49 10.50
C ALA A 186 -6.06 -24.97 10.56
N GLU A 187 -5.49 -24.33 11.59
CA GLU A 187 -5.50 -22.88 11.84
C GLU A 187 -4.68 -22.17 10.76
N ALA A 188 -3.43 -22.59 10.54
CA ALA A 188 -2.56 -22.07 9.49
C ALA A 188 -3.09 -22.23 8.06
N LEU A 189 -4.02 -23.17 7.83
CA LEU A 189 -4.70 -23.35 6.54
C LEU A 189 -6.03 -22.58 6.46
N LEU A 190 -6.58 -22.13 7.59
CA LEU A 190 -7.73 -21.25 7.66
C LEU A 190 -7.31 -19.80 7.37
N ASP A 191 -6.25 -19.30 8.01
CA ASP A 191 -5.64 -17.97 7.71
C ASP A 191 -5.40 -17.79 6.20
N ILE A 192 -4.83 -18.81 5.56
CA ILE A 192 -4.53 -18.80 4.11
C ILE A 192 -5.81 -18.77 3.25
N LYS A 193 -6.96 -19.25 3.75
CA LYS A 193 -8.25 -19.10 3.08
C LYS A 193 -8.88 -17.74 3.34
N ASP A 194 -8.89 -17.29 4.59
CA ASP A 194 -9.62 -16.08 4.99
C ASP A 194 -9.03 -14.84 4.31
N THR A 195 -7.70 -14.77 4.21
CA THR A 195 -6.95 -13.74 3.44
C THR A 195 -7.31 -13.64 1.94
N VAL A 196 -7.99 -14.64 1.34
CA VAL A 196 -8.51 -14.58 -0.04
C VAL A 196 -10.03 -14.58 -0.13
N CYS A 197 -10.76 -14.94 0.92
CA CYS A 197 -12.22 -15.00 0.89
C CYS A 197 -12.86 -13.61 0.69
N ASP A 198 -12.28 -12.53 1.20
CA ASP A 198 -12.74 -11.15 0.95
C ASP A 198 -12.70 -10.76 -0.53
N SER A 199 -11.67 -11.24 -1.26
CA SER A 199 -11.58 -11.03 -2.70
C SER A 199 -12.74 -11.71 -3.44
N ILE A 200 -13.13 -12.92 -3.03
CA ILE A 200 -14.26 -13.63 -3.67
C ILE A 200 -15.61 -13.00 -3.29
N SER A 201 -15.76 -12.57 -2.04
CA SER A 201 -16.94 -11.83 -1.54
C SER A 201 -17.17 -10.55 -2.33
N SER A 202 -16.13 -9.73 -2.54
CA SER A 202 -16.23 -8.51 -3.37
C SER A 202 -16.62 -8.80 -4.83
N GLY A 203 -16.17 -9.93 -5.40
CA GLY A 203 -16.60 -10.38 -6.72
C GLY A 203 -18.09 -10.73 -6.83
N LEU A 204 -18.71 -11.16 -5.73
CA LEU A 204 -20.14 -11.45 -5.63
C LEU A 204 -20.99 -10.19 -5.42
N GLU A 205 -20.41 -9.08 -4.96
CA GLU A 205 -21.10 -7.81 -4.69
C GLU A 205 -20.54 -6.63 -5.53
N PRO A 206 -20.58 -6.70 -6.87
CA PRO A 206 -19.99 -5.68 -7.73
C PRO A 206 -20.68 -4.32 -7.67
N LEU A 207 -19.87 -3.27 -7.74
CA LEU A 207 -20.31 -1.90 -7.93
C LEU A 207 -20.70 -1.64 -9.41
N PRO A 208 -21.55 -0.63 -9.70
CA PRO A 208 -21.96 -0.31 -11.08
C PRO A 208 -20.80 -0.03 -12.05
N GLU A 209 -19.68 0.49 -11.55
CA GLU A 209 -18.45 0.78 -12.29
C GLU A 209 -17.59 -0.44 -12.65
N ASP A 210 -17.76 -1.57 -11.96
CA ASP A 210 -16.89 -2.76 -12.11
C ASP A 210 -17.06 -3.47 -13.46
N GLY A 211 -18.25 -3.37 -14.06
CA GLY A 211 -18.52 -3.86 -15.41
C GLY A 211 -18.85 -5.35 -15.51
N TRP A 212 -19.21 -6.00 -14.40
CA TRP A 212 -19.87 -7.32 -14.37
C TRP A 212 -21.07 -7.31 -13.42
N THR A 213 -21.80 -8.44 -13.36
CA THR A 213 -22.90 -8.65 -12.41
C THR A 213 -22.65 -9.87 -11.52
N ARG A 214 -23.26 -9.92 -10.33
CA ARG A 214 -23.20 -11.08 -9.41
C ARG A 214 -23.50 -12.41 -10.12
N ALA A 215 -24.53 -12.42 -10.99
CA ALA A 215 -24.90 -13.60 -11.76
C ALA A 215 -23.82 -14.04 -12.77
N GLN A 216 -23.08 -13.09 -13.39
CA GLN A 216 -21.97 -13.40 -14.27
C GLN A 216 -20.77 -13.97 -13.51
N TYR A 217 -20.44 -13.41 -12.33
CA TYR A 217 -19.34 -13.92 -11.51
C TYR A 217 -19.65 -15.32 -10.96
N ALA A 218 -20.83 -15.52 -10.37
CA ALA A 218 -21.30 -16.83 -9.93
C ALA A 218 -21.31 -17.87 -11.08
N THR A 219 -21.72 -17.47 -12.29
CA THR A 219 -21.64 -18.33 -13.48
C THR A 219 -20.19 -18.68 -13.87
N ALA A 220 -19.24 -17.77 -13.67
CA ALA A 220 -17.82 -18.03 -13.91
C ALA A 220 -17.27 -19.03 -12.88
N VAL A 221 -17.50 -18.80 -11.60
CA VAL A 221 -17.08 -19.67 -10.48
C VAL A 221 -17.65 -21.07 -10.67
N GLN A 222 -18.97 -21.23 -10.85
CA GLN A 222 -19.58 -22.55 -11.08
C GLN A 222 -18.96 -23.26 -12.30
N SER A 223 -18.74 -22.54 -13.40
CA SER A 223 -18.13 -23.14 -14.59
C SER A 223 -16.71 -23.66 -14.34
N ILE A 224 -15.97 -23.03 -13.42
CA ILE A 224 -14.62 -23.43 -13.01
C ILE A 224 -14.70 -24.67 -12.13
N LEU A 225 -15.59 -24.69 -11.13
CA LEU A 225 -15.77 -25.82 -10.21
C LEU A 225 -16.28 -27.09 -10.93
N ASP A 226 -17.21 -26.93 -11.89
CA ASP A 226 -17.72 -28.00 -12.76
C ASP A 226 -16.63 -28.60 -13.68
N ALA A 227 -15.53 -27.89 -13.92
CA ALA A 227 -14.51 -28.29 -14.88
C ALA A 227 -13.52 -29.30 -14.27
N PRO A 228 -13.19 -30.43 -14.95
CA PRO A 228 -12.38 -31.52 -14.40
C PRO A 228 -10.90 -31.18 -14.13
N ALA A 229 -10.50 -29.93 -14.37
CA ALA A 229 -9.17 -29.38 -14.09
C ALA A 229 -9.23 -28.05 -13.32
N ASN A 230 -10.41 -27.65 -12.81
CA ASN A 230 -10.69 -26.33 -12.23
C ASN A 230 -10.27 -25.18 -13.17
N ALA A 231 -10.48 -25.38 -14.49
CA ALA A 231 -10.05 -24.47 -15.54
C ALA A 231 -10.95 -24.60 -16.78
N VAL A 232 -11.43 -23.47 -17.30
CA VAL A 232 -12.41 -23.38 -18.39
C VAL A 232 -11.81 -22.65 -19.58
N SER A 233 -12.10 -23.06 -20.82
CA SER A 233 -11.74 -22.25 -22.00
C SER A 233 -12.31 -20.83 -21.90
N ALA A 234 -11.47 -19.83 -22.16
CA ALA A 234 -11.88 -18.44 -22.21
C ALA A 234 -12.93 -18.15 -23.30
N ALA A 235 -13.08 -19.00 -24.33
CA ALA A 235 -14.14 -18.84 -25.33
C ALA A 235 -15.50 -19.33 -24.82
N VAL A 236 -15.53 -20.36 -23.97
CA VAL A 236 -16.76 -20.88 -23.36
C VAL A 236 -17.40 -19.81 -22.46
N LEU A 237 -16.61 -19.18 -21.59
CA LEU A 237 -17.10 -18.09 -20.73
C LEU A 237 -17.51 -16.85 -21.55
N LYS A 238 -16.75 -16.46 -22.59
CA LYS A 238 -17.16 -15.38 -23.50
C LYS A 238 -18.52 -15.65 -24.13
N ALA A 239 -18.80 -16.88 -24.55
CA ALA A 239 -20.09 -17.27 -25.11
C ALA A 239 -21.22 -17.18 -24.08
N LYS A 240 -20.99 -17.60 -22.82
CA LYS A 240 -21.95 -17.43 -21.71
C LYS A 240 -22.24 -15.94 -21.42
N PHE A 241 -21.27 -15.05 -21.59
CA PHE A 241 -21.39 -13.61 -21.32
C PHE A 241 -21.75 -12.77 -22.56
N GLY A 242 -22.63 -13.27 -23.42
CA GLY A 242 -23.17 -12.54 -24.59
C GLY A 242 -22.27 -12.52 -25.84
N GLY A 243 -21.11 -13.18 -25.80
CA GLY A 243 -20.21 -13.34 -26.94
C GLY A 243 -19.46 -12.06 -27.37
N GLY A 244 -18.70 -12.20 -28.45
CA GLY A 244 -18.05 -11.08 -29.14
C GLY A 244 -17.22 -10.16 -28.24
N GLY A 245 -17.53 -8.86 -28.29
CA GLY A 245 -16.87 -7.84 -27.48
C GLY A 245 -17.36 -7.79 -26.03
N ALA A 246 -18.65 -7.98 -25.78
CA ALA A 246 -19.26 -7.86 -24.45
C ALA A 246 -18.68 -8.91 -23.48
N GLY A 247 -18.72 -10.19 -23.85
CA GLY A 247 -18.16 -11.26 -23.03
C GLY A 247 -16.63 -11.18 -22.88
N LYS A 248 -15.94 -10.50 -23.79
CA LYS A 248 -14.51 -10.17 -23.62
C LYS A 248 -14.31 -9.07 -22.58
N MET A 249 -15.14 -8.04 -22.55
CA MET A 249 -15.06 -6.96 -21.56
C MET A 249 -15.30 -7.49 -20.15
N VAL A 250 -16.36 -8.28 -19.94
CA VAL A 250 -16.67 -8.92 -18.64
C VAL A 250 -15.50 -9.77 -18.14
N LEU A 251 -14.94 -10.65 -18.98
CA LEU A 251 -13.75 -11.42 -18.59
C LEU A 251 -12.51 -10.56 -18.33
N GLN A 252 -12.31 -9.48 -19.08
CA GLN A 252 -11.20 -8.55 -18.83
C GLN A 252 -11.41 -7.74 -17.54
N ALA A 253 -12.66 -7.52 -17.12
CA ALA A 253 -12.96 -6.89 -15.83
C ALA A 253 -12.61 -7.83 -14.66
N PHE A 254 -13.08 -9.09 -14.68
CA PHE A 254 -12.70 -10.09 -13.65
C PHE A 254 -11.18 -10.24 -13.50
N VAL A 255 -10.44 -10.31 -14.62
CA VAL A 255 -8.98 -10.46 -14.60
C VAL A 255 -8.27 -9.19 -14.11
N ARG A 256 -8.84 -8.00 -14.33
CA ARG A 256 -8.30 -6.73 -13.82
C ARG A 256 -8.57 -6.53 -12.33
N ALA A 257 -9.72 -6.99 -11.85
CA ALA A 257 -10.07 -7.03 -10.44
C ALA A 257 -9.38 -8.19 -9.68
N ASN A 258 -8.49 -8.94 -10.34
CA ASN A 258 -7.79 -10.11 -9.81
C ASN A 258 -8.71 -11.27 -9.32
N LEU A 259 -10.00 -11.23 -9.65
CA LEU A 259 -11.00 -12.22 -9.22
C LEU A 259 -10.87 -13.58 -9.92
N LEU A 260 -10.24 -13.59 -11.11
CA LEU A 260 -10.01 -14.78 -11.94
C LEU A 260 -8.68 -14.64 -12.70
N ALA A 261 -7.88 -15.71 -12.75
CA ALA A 261 -6.67 -15.75 -13.58
C ALA A 261 -6.98 -16.16 -15.03
N CYS A 262 -6.36 -15.48 -15.99
CA CYS A 262 -6.40 -15.83 -17.41
C CYS A 262 -5.03 -16.33 -17.87
N ARG A 263 -4.93 -17.63 -18.16
CA ARG A 263 -3.65 -18.32 -18.35
C ARG A 263 -3.50 -18.87 -19.77
N PRO A 264 -2.44 -18.48 -20.51
CA PRO A 264 -2.17 -19.05 -21.83
C PRO A 264 -1.56 -20.45 -21.73
N ARG A 265 -1.83 -21.29 -22.73
CA ARG A 265 -1.20 -22.61 -22.88
C ARG A 265 0.31 -22.46 -23.08
N SER A 266 1.09 -23.09 -22.20
CA SER A 266 2.56 -23.14 -22.26
C SER A 266 3.05 -24.58 -22.32
N ALA A 267 4.25 -24.80 -22.84
CA ALA A 267 4.94 -26.08 -22.79
C ALA A 267 5.80 -26.26 -21.52
N TRP A 268 5.95 -25.21 -20.71
CA TRP A 268 6.68 -25.23 -19.43
C TRP A 268 5.74 -25.56 -18.26
N ALA A 269 4.48 -25.13 -18.36
CA ALA A 269 3.38 -25.53 -17.48
C ALA A 269 3.01 -27.02 -17.68
N GLN A 270 2.86 -27.74 -16.56
CA GLN A 270 2.60 -29.18 -16.53
C GLN A 270 1.57 -29.63 -15.48
N ASP A 271 1.00 -28.64 -14.81
CA ASP A 271 -0.05 -28.64 -13.78
C ASP A 271 -1.46 -28.71 -14.40
N ILE A 272 -1.73 -27.93 -15.45
CA ILE A 272 -3.03 -27.98 -16.16
C ILE A 272 -2.98 -28.97 -17.33
N PRO A 273 -3.90 -29.96 -17.40
CA PRO A 273 -3.92 -30.93 -18.50
C PRO A 273 -4.29 -30.26 -19.83
N SER A 274 -3.64 -30.71 -20.91
CA SER A 274 -3.84 -30.19 -22.27
C SER A 274 -5.29 -30.27 -22.80
N SER A 275 -6.14 -31.09 -22.19
CA SER A 275 -7.57 -31.20 -22.50
C SER A 275 -8.38 -29.99 -22.04
N ALA A 276 -8.03 -29.34 -20.92
CA ALA A 276 -8.76 -28.20 -20.36
C ALA A 276 -8.76 -26.97 -21.28
N PHE A 277 -7.70 -26.81 -22.08
CA PHE A 277 -7.57 -25.75 -23.08
C PHE A 277 -8.50 -25.95 -24.30
N GLY A 278 -8.96 -27.17 -24.57
CA GLY A 278 -9.82 -27.48 -25.72
C GLY A 278 -9.20 -27.07 -27.06
N LYS A 279 -9.93 -26.24 -27.83
CA LYS A 279 -9.43 -25.62 -29.08
C LYS A 279 -8.80 -24.25 -28.85
N ASP A 280 -8.84 -23.73 -27.64
CA ASP A 280 -8.41 -22.38 -27.30
C ASP A 280 -6.96 -22.32 -26.80
N THR A 281 -6.40 -21.12 -26.83
CA THR A 281 -5.04 -20.84 -26.37
C THR A 281 -4.98 -20.33 -24.93
N PHE A 282 -6.13 -20.06 -24.30
CA PHE A 282 -6.25 -19.52 -22.94
C PHE A 282 -7.36 -20.22 -22.15
N VAL A 283 -7.08 -20.48 -20.88
CA VAL A 283 -8.07 -20.90 -19.87
C VAL A 283 -8.27 -19.81 -18.82
N ILE A 284 -9.44 -19.81 -18.21
CA ILE A 284 -9.79 -19.05 -17.01
C ILE A 284 -9.87 -20.03 -15.84
N MET A 285 -9.31 -19.64 -14.70
CA MET A 285 -9.23 -20.43 -13.48
C MET A 285 -9.25 -19.50 -12.25
N ALA A 286 -9.35 -20.06 -11.05
CA ALA A 286 -9.12 -19.30 -9.82
C ALA A 286 -7.69 -18.72 -9.79
N PRO A 287 -7.45 -17.54 -9.18
CA PRO A 287 -6.12 -16.91 -9.12
C PRO A 287 -5.06 -17.80 -8.46
N THR A 288 -5.39 -18.39 -7.31
CA THR A 288 -4.56 -19.35 -6.58
C THR A 288 -5.36 -20.61 -6.18
N PRO A 289 -4.70 -21.67 -5.70
CA PRO A 289 -5.38 -22.81 -5.09
C PRO A 289 -6.19 -22.46 -3.83
N ALA A 290 -5.84 -21.41 -3.08
CA ALA A 290 -6.60 -20.98 -1.90
C ALA A 290 -7.92 -20.33 -2.31
N ASP A 291 -7.91 -19.49 -3.35
CA ASP A 291 -9.14 -18.96 -3.94
C ASP A 291 -10.07 -20.10 -4.39
N LEU A 292 -9.51 -21.13 -5.02
CA LEU A 292 -10.28 -22.30 -5.46
C LEU A 292 -10.89 -23.08 -4.28
N ALA A 293 -10.20 -23.12 -3.13
CA ALA A 293 -10.73 -23.73 -1.92
C ALA A 293 -11.91 -22.90 -1.35
N CYS A 294 -11.73 -21.58 -1.17
CA CYS A 294 -12.81 -20.73 -0.69
C CYS A 294 -14.01 -20.66 -1.66
N MET A 295 -13.78 -20.71 -2.99
CA MET A 295 -14.85 -20.85 -3.99
C MET A 295 -15.71 -22.12 -3.80
N ARG A 296 -15.12 -23.23 -3.33
CA ARG A 296 -15.86 -24.47 -3.01
C ARG A 296 -16.60 -24.37 -1.68
N ASP A 297 -16.00 -23.74 -0.69
CA ASP A 297 -16.62 -23.55 0.62
C ASP A 297 -17.86 -22.64 0.51
N LEU A 298 -17.81 -21.62 -0.36
CA LEU A 298 -18.96 -20.76 -0.71
C LEU A 298 -20.07 -21.50 -1.49
N GLU A 299 -19.76 -22.58 -2.20
CA GLU A 299 -20.75 -23.41 -2.93
C GLU A 299 -21.70 -24.16 -1.95
N LEU A 300 -21.38 -24.19 -0.65
CA LEU A 300 -22.24 -24.73 0.41
C LEU A 300 -23.33 -23.75 0.88
N LEU A 301 -23.34 -22.49 0.40
CA LEU A 301 -24.32 -21.44 0.76
C LEU A 301 -25.36 -21.20 -0.35
N GLU A 302 -26.24 -22.18 -0.51
CA GLU A 302 -27.49 -22.24 -1.30
C GLU A 302 -27.50 -21.74 -2.78
N PRO A 303 -27.97 -22.56 -3.75
CA PRO A 303 -28.25 -22.09 -5.09
C PRO A 303 -29.48 -21.16 -5.12
N ALA A 304 -29.41 -20.11 -5.95
CA ALA A 304 -30.54 -19.21 -6.20
C ALA A 304 -31.83 -20.00 -6.56
N PRO A 305 -33.01 -19.55 -6.11
CA PRO A 305 -34.24 -20.34 -6.19
C PRO A 305 -34.57 -20.73 -7.62
N SER A 306 -34.58 -22.04 -7.87
CA SER A 306 -34.96 -22.60 -9.17
C SER A 306 -36.40 -22.19 -9.52
N ALA A 307 -36.58 -21.59 -10.70
CA ALA A 307 -37.89 -21.26 -11.22
C ALA A 307 -38.82 -22.50 -11.21
N GLY A 308 -40.03 -22.31 -10.68
CA GLY A 308 -40.96 -23.39 -10.41
C GLY A 308 -41.33 -24.22 -11.65
N THR A 309 -41.53 -25.52 -11.42
CA THR A 309 -41.95 -26.55 -12.37
C THR A 309 -42.94 -26.09 -13.45
N ALA A 310 -42.46 -25.98 -14.69
CA ALA A 310 -43.32 -25.85 -15.86
C ALA A 310 -43.86 -27.23 -16.29
N THR A 311 -45.11 -27.54 -15.94
CA THR A 311 -45.81 -28.71 -16.51
C THR A 311 -46.50 -28.36 -17.83
N SER A 312 -46.16 -29.15 -18.86
CA SER A 312 -46.91 -29.42 -20.10
C SER A 312 -47.27 -28.27 -21.06
N ALA A 313 -46.65 -28.38 -22.25
CA ALA A 313 -47.29 -28.30 -23.57
C ALA A 313 -47.86 -26.96 -24.06
N GLU A 314 -47.15 -26.30 -24.98
CA GLU A 314 -47.39 -26.32 -26.44
C GLU A 314 -46.49 -25.27 -27.11
N ALA A 315 -46.13 -25.45 -28.38
CA ALA A 315 -45.35 -24.48 -29.15
C ALA A 315 -46.20 -23.89 -30.29
N PRO A 316 -46.57 -22.61 -30.18
CA PRO A 316 -46.80 -21.71 -31.31
C PRO A 316 -45.76 -20.57 -31.24
N SER A 317 -44.88 -20.35 -32.22
CA SER A 317 -45.09 -19.85 -33.59
C SER A 317 -44.41 -18.48 -33.71
N GLU A 318 -43.75 -18.21 -34.82
CA GLU A 318 -43.12 -16.91 -35.10
C GLU A 318 -44.16 -15.78 -35.20
N ALA A 319 -44.31 -14.97 -34.14
CA ALA A 319 -44.64 -13.54 -34.18
C ALA A 319 -44.96 -13.00 -32.78
N ASP A 320 -43.98 -12.37 -32.14
CA ASP A 320 -44.22 -11.17 -31.33
C ASP A 320 -42.96 -10.30 -31.47
N SER A 321 -43.09 -9.20 -32.22
CA SER A 321 -41.95 -8.47 -32.76
C SER A 321 -41.37 -7.47 -31.75
N LEU A 322 -40.08 -7.15 -31.95
CA LEU A 322 -39.35 -6.07 -31.27
C LEU A 322 -40.06 -4.70 -31.34
N GLU A 323 -41.03 -4.54 -32.23
CA GLU A 323 -41.81 -3.31 -32.44
C GLU A 323 -42.77 -3.01 -31.29
N SER A 324 -43.26 -4.02 -30.56
CA SER A 324 -44.08 -3.79 -29.35
C SER A 324 -43.27 -3.08 -28.26
N PHE A 325 -42.06 -3.57 -27.99
CA PHE A 325 -41.12 -3.01 -27.02
C PHE A 325 -40.56 -1.64 -27.45
N LEU A 326 -40.33 -1.43 -28.75
CA LEU A 326 -39.89 -0.13 -29.28
C LEU A 326 -41.01 0.92 -29.33
N ALA A 327 -42.27 0.50 -29.45
CA ALA A 327 -43.43 1.39 -29.32
C ALA A 327 -43.65 1.82 -27.86
N GLU A 328 -43.42 0.94 -26.89
CA GLU A 328 -43.47 1.22 -25.46
C GLU A 328 -42.36 2.22 -25.03
N LEU A 329 -41.23 2.24 -25.74
CA LEU A 329 -40.12 3.18 -25.54
C LEU A 329 -40.17 4.44 -26.43
N GLY A 330 -41.19 4.60 -27.28
CA GLY A 330 -41.46 5.86 -28.00
C GLY A 330 -40.41 6.31 -29.02
N LEU A 331 -39.61 5.39 -29.57
CA LEU A 331 -38.50 5.70 -30.49
C LEU A 331 -38.72 5.09 -31.89
N SER A 332 -39.60 5.69 -32.68
CA SER A 332 -39.81 5.35 -34.10
C SER A 332 -39.49 6.52 -35.03
N GLU A 333 -38.89 6.20 -36.19
CA GLU A 333 -38.62 7.09 -37.35
C GLU A 333 -37.46 8.11 -37.17
N HIS A 334 -36.48 8.26 -38.07
CA HIS A 334 -36.17 7.62 -39.37
C HIS A 334 -34.66 7.35 -39.52
N LEU A 335 -34.30 6.32 -40.29
CA LEU A 335 -32.93 6.04 -40.72
C LEU A 335 -32.93 5.62 -42.21
N PRO A 336 -32.27 6.37 -43.12
CA PRO A 336 -32.16 5.96 -44.53
C PRO A 336 -31.01 4.95 -44.70
N VAL A 337 -31.35 3.78 -45.23
CA VAL A 337 -30.40 2.75 -45.67
C VAL A 337 -29.80 3.13 -47.02
N LEU A 338 -28.47 2.96 -47.21
CA LEU A 338 -27.90 2.75 -48.55
C LEU A 338 -26.54 2.02 -48.53
N GLN A 339 -26.63 0.71 -48.76
CA GLN A 339 -25.79 -0.17 -49.60
C GLN A 339 -24.24 -0.20 -49.55
N SER A 340 -23.77 -1.43 -49.74
CA SER A 340 -22.38 -1.85 -49.92
C SER A 340 -21.81 -1.55 -51.31
N SER A 341 -20.56 -1.12 -51.34
CA SER A 341 -19.59 -1.46 -52.40
C SER A 341 -18.17 -1.35 -51.84
N GLY A 342 -17.28 -2.23 -52.28
CA GLY A 342 -15.85 -2.11 -51.98
C GLY A 342 -15.13 -1.40 -53.12
N ASP A 343 -14.08 -0.65 -52.81
CA ASP A 343 -12.80 -0.85 -53.50
C ASP A 343 -11.61 -0.22 -52.75
N ILE A 344 -10.46 -0.80 -53.07
CA ILE A 344 -9.08 -0.55 -52.61
C ILE A 344 -8.66 0.94 -52.66
N LEU A 345 -7.92 1.43 -51.65
CA LEU A 345 -6.52 1.89 -51.79
C LEU A 345 -5.83 2.24 -50.46
N TRP A 346 -4.51 2.09 -50.44
CA TRP A 346 -3.62 2.66 -49.40
C TRP A 346 -3.31 4.12 -49.74
N ASP A 347 -3.31 5.01 -48.75
CA ASP A 347 -2.20 5.95 -48.48
C ASP A 347 -2.47 6.80 -47.21
N ASP A 348 -1.42 7.07 -46.45
CA ASP A 348 -1.34 8.00 -45.31
C ASP A 348 -0.78 9.34 -45.85
N PRO A 349 -1.27 10.52 -45.44
CA PRO A 349 -0.53 11.24 -44.40
C PRO A 349 -1.32 12.24 -43.51
N MET A 350 -0.72 12.50 -42.34
CA MET A 350 -0.70 13.77 -41.58
C MET A 350 -1.96 14.28 -40.84
N ILE A 351 -1.81 14.33 -39.50
CA ILE A 351 -1.60 15.57 -38.71
C ILE A 351 -2.37 16.85 -39.15
N ARG A 352 -3.18 17.34 -38.19
CA ARG A 352 -3.68 18.72 -37.90
C ARG A 352 -5.09 19.15 -38.36
N GLN A 353 -5.87 19.44 -37.32
CA GLN A 353 -6.71 20.63 -37.10
C GLN A 353 -7.94 20.85 -37.99
N THR A 354 -9.10 20.81 -37.32
CA THR A 354 -10.13 21.83 -37.50
C THR A 354 -10.39 22.55 -36.18
N SER A 355 -9.92 23.79 -36.09
CA SER A 355 -10.47 24.79 -35.16
C SER A 355 -11.32 25.76 -35.97
N LEU A 356 -12.63 25.83 -35.68
CA LEU A 356 -13.55 26.86 -36.13
C LEU A 356 -14.15 27.51 -34.86
N GLY A 357 -14.09 28.82 -34.61
CA GLY A 357 -13.41 29.88 -35.34
C GLY A 357 -14.37 30.95 -35.89
N TRP A 358 -14.91 31.78 -35.00
CA TRP A 358 -15.51 33.10 -35.31
C TRP A 358 -15.12 34.06 -34.16
N GLY A 359 -14.55 35.25 -34.37
CA GLY A 359 -13.90 35.78 -35.57
C GLY A 359 -13.94 37.31 -35.65
N ILE A 360 -12.76 37.95 -35.73
CA ILE A 360 -12.47 39.11 -36.61
C ILE A 360 -13.15 40.45 -36.17
N ASN A 361 -12.50 41.64 -36.08
CA ASN A 361 -11.47 42.21 -36.97
C ASN A 361 -10.58 43.31 -36.33
N ARG A 362 -9.48 43.63 -37.03
CA ARG A 362 -8.67 44.89 -36.96
C ARG A 362 -9.37 46.02 -37.77
N PRO A 363 -8.84 47.25 -38.03
CA PRO A 363 -7.54 47.91 -37.74
C PRO A 363 -7.73 49.32 -37.07
N GLY A 364 -6.79 50.27 -36.93
CA GLY A 364 -5.33 50.35 -37.12
C GLY A 364 -4.84 51.83 -37.17
N THR A 365 -3.51 52.04 -37.11
CA THR A 365 -2.73 53.26 -37.50
C THR A 365 -2.82 54.61 -36.74
N LEU A 366 -1.62 55.13 -36.40
CA LEU A 366 -1.17 56.55 -36.38
C LEU A 366 -1.77 57.52 -35.31
N ALA A 367 -1.03 58.47 -34.71
CA ALA A 367 0.42 58.75 -34.64
C ALA A 367 0.76 59.79 -33.53
N ALA A 368 2.02 59.80 -33.07
CA ALA A 368 2.88 60.93 -32.62
C ALA A 368 2.33 62.02 -31.64
N HIS A 369 3.07 62.67 -30.74
CA HIS A 369 4.51 62.87 -30.49
C HIS A 369 4.80 62.72 -28.95
N VAL A 370 5.97 62.92 -28.34
CA VAL A 370 7.25 63.55 -28.77
C VAL A 370 8.48 62.76 -28.26
N ASN A 371 9.58 62.95 -28.98
CA ASN A 371 10.98 62.67 -28.61
C ASN A 371 11.49 63.56 -27.44
N HIS A 372 12.63 63.34 -26.77
CA HIS A 372 13.91 62.74 -27.19
C HIS A 372 14.62 62.00 -26.03
N GLY A 373 15.49 61.03 -26.36
CA GLY A 373 16.58 60.57 -25.47
C GLY A 373 17.80 61.52 -25.51
N PRO A 374 19.05 61.11 -25.16
CA PRO A 374 19.55 59.72 -25.07
C PRO A 374 20.54 59.44 -23.88
N VAL A 375 21.34 58.36 -24.01
CA VAL A 375 22.68 58.09 -23.38
C VAL A 375 22.75 57.18 -22.13
N ARG A 376 23.48 56.05 -22.26
CA ARG A 376 24.14 55.22 -21.20
C ARG A 376 25.53 55.83 -20.88
N PRO A 377 26.30 55.52 -19.80
CA PRO A 377 26.24 54.31 -18.94
C PRO A 377 26.57 54.53 -17.43
N ALA A 378 26.69 53.41 -16.69
CA ALA A 378 27.52 53.16 -15.48
C ALA A 378 27.44 54.09 -14.25
N CYS A 379 27.26 53.51 -13.05
CA CYS A 379 28.34 53.41 -12.06
C CYS A 379 27.95 52.70 -10.74
N ASP A 380 28.98 52.06 -10.20
CA ASP A 380 29.21 51.58 -8.83
C ASP A 380 28.88 52.64 -7.74
N TYR A 381 28.47 52.21 -6.53
CA TYR A 381 28.83 52.95 -5.30
C TYR A 381 28.77 52.07 -4.03
N ARG A 382 29.95 51.74 -3.50
CA ARG A 382 30.15 51.25 -2.12
C ARG A 382 30.01 52.39 -1.11
N ALA A 383 29.54 52.08 0.10
CA ALA A 383 29.96 52.81 1.30
C ALA A 383 30.14 51.88 2.52
N ARG A 384 31.38 51.78 3.00
CA ARG A 384 31.72 51.36 4.38
C ARG A 384 31.68 52.64 5.26
N VAL A 385 31.61 52.63 6.59
CA VAL A 385 32.68 52.26 7.56
C VAL A 385 32.11 52.22 9.01
N ARG A 386 32.84 51.55 9.92
CA ARG A 386 32.62 51.29 11.37
C ARG A 386 32.86 52.54 12.28
N PRO A 387 33.17 52.40 13.60
CA PRO A 387 32.40 51.98 14.79
C PRO A 387 32.37 53.11 15.88
N VAL A 388 31.96 52.85 17.15
CA VAL A 388 32.56 53.38 18.42
C VAL A 388 31.79 52.93 19.69
N HIS A 389 32.46 52.93 20.85
CA HIS A 389 32.03 52.35 22.14
C HIS A 389 31.18 53.23 23.09
N SER A 390 30.40 52.54 23.94
CA SER A 390 30.13 52.79 25.38
C SER A 390 29.66 54.18 25.87
N ARG A 391 28.54 54.19 26.62
CA ARG A 391 28.47 54.74 28.00
C ARG A 391 27.18 54.38 28.75
N ARG A 392 27.35 53.51 29.76
CA ARG A 392 26.76 53.54 31.11
C ARG A 392 25.57 54.52 31.34
N TRP A 393 24.38 53.99 31.58
CA TRP A 393 23.31 54.67 32.34
C TRP A 393 22.89 53.77 33.51
N SER A 394 22.70 54.36 34.68
CA SER A 394 22.49 53.68 35.96
C SER A 394 21.17 54.12 36.60
N ILE A 395 20.38 53.14 37.04
CA ILE A 395 19.12 53.34 37.80
C ILE A 395 19.26 52.54 39.12
N PRO A 396 18.78 53.05 40.27
CA PRO A 396 19.36 52.68 41.56
C PRO A 396 18.70 51.46 42.23
N ALA A 397 19.50 50.76 43.04
CA ALA A 397 19.07 49.60 43.82
C ALA A 397 18.02 49.95 44.89
N LYS A 398 16.84 49.32 44.82
CA LYS A 398 15.96 49.12 45.97
C LYS A 398 16.18 47.70 46.50
N ARG A 399 16.21 47.57 47.84
CA ARG A 399 16.47 46.30 48.54
C ARG A 399 15.37 45.29 48.23
N LEU A 400 15.74 44.11 47.73
CA LEU A 400 14.90 42.92 47.82
C LEU A 400 14.94 42.39 49.26
N PRO A 401 13.86 41.75 49.76
CA PRO A 401 13.86 41.09 51.07
C PRO A 401 14.86 39.93 51.12
N THR A 402 15.28 39.56 52.33
CA THR A 402 16.13 38.40 52.62
C THR A 402 15.58 37.12 52.00
N GLU A 403 16.46 36.31 51.42
CA GLU A 403 16.15 35.00 50.83
C GLU A 403 15.42 34.11 51.85
N PRO A 404 14.30 33.45 51.46
CA PRO A 404 13.82 32.31 52.22
C PRO A 404 14.87 31.19 52.14
N ALA A 405 14.97 30.36 53.19
CA ALA A 405 15.93 29.27 53.24
C ALA A 405 15.84 28.39 51.99
N PRO A 406 16.98 27.89 51.45
CA PRO A 406 16.96 27.11 50.23
C PRO A 406 16.05 25.89 50.43
N LEU A 407 15.05 25.77 49.56
CA LEU A 407 14.30 24.52 49.41
C LEU A 407 15.32 23.41 49.11
N PRO A 408 15.14 22.20 49.66
CA PRO A 408 16.03 21.09 49.34
C PRO A 408 16.09 20.94 47.82
N GLU A 409 17.30 20.85 47.27
CA GLU A 409 17.46 20.59 45.84
C GLU A 409 16.67 19.33 45.49
N PRO A 410 15.84 19.34 44.43
CA PRO A 410 15.17 18.12 44.02
C PRO A 410 16.24 17.09 43.70
N GLU A 411 16.18 15.95 44.38
CA GLU A 411 17.13 14.85 44.17
C GLU A 411 17.22 14.55 42.67
N ALA A 412 18.45 14.33 42.19
CA ALA A 412 18.73 14.19 40.77
C ALA A 412 17.75 13.21 40.12
N PRO A 413 17.15 13.54 38.95
CA PRO A 413 16.08 12.75 38.37
C PRO A 413 16.53 11.30 38.23
N VAL A 414 15.84 10.40 38.94
CA VAL A 414 16.15 8.98 39.00
C VAL A 414 16.36 8.47 37.57
N ALA A 415 17.54 7.92 37.30
CA ALA A 415 17.89 7.40 35.98
C ALA A 415 16.79 6.44 35.52
N GLN A 416 16.30 6.61 34.28
CA GLN A 416 15.18 5.84 33.76
C GLN A 416 15.55 4.37 33.62
N GLN A 417 15.38 3.60 34.69
CA GLN A 417 15.50 2.15 34.64
C GLN A 417 14.34 1.60 33.82
N PHE A 418 14.68 0.86 32.77
CA PHE A 418 13.72 0.04 32.04
C PHE A 418 13.04 -0.93 33.01
N PHE A 419 11.71 -1.03 32.94
CA PHE A 419 10.92 -1.81 33.88
C PHE A 419 10.16 -2.92 33.15
N ASN A 420 10.41 -4.15 33.57
CA ASN A 420 9.73 -5.37 33.10
C ASN A 420 9.83 -5.56 31.57
N ARG A 421 8.75 -6.05 30.92
CA ARG A 421 8.68 -6.38 29.47
C ARG A 421 9.74 -7.36 28.98
N GLN A 422 10.12 -8.32 29.82
CA GLN A 422 11.09 -9.36 29.45
C GLN A 422 10.54 -10.30 28.36
N HIS A 423 9.23 -10.57 28.35
CA HIS A 423 8.57 -11.41 27.33
C HIS A 423 8.68 -10.79 25.95
N GLU A 424 8.21 -9.55 25.77
CA GLU A 424 8.24 -8.83 24.50
C GLU A 424 9.68 -8.62 24.01
N LEU A 425 10.62 -8.44 24.93
CA LEU A 425 12.05 -8.35 24.61
C LEU A 425 12.62 -9.69 24.12
N ASP A 426 12.15 -10.82 24.64
CA ASP A 426 12.58 -12.15 24.19
C ASP A 426 11.87 -12.58 22.90
N CYS A 427 10.61 -12.19 22.69
CA CYS A 427 9.93 -12.28 21.39
C CYS A 427 10.64 -11.48 20.30
N LEU A 428 11.03 -10.23 20.58
CA LEU A 428 11.82 -9.40 19.67
C LEU A 428 13.16 -10.05 19.32
N LYS A 429 13.86 -10.65 20.29
CA LYS A 429 15.12 -11.38 20.03
C LYS A 429 14.89 -12.64 19.20
N ALA A 430 13.81 -13.38 19.44
CA ALA A 430 13.46 -14.56 18.67
C ALA A 430 13.20 -14.18 17.20
N LEU A 431 12.35 -13.18 16.96
CA LEU A 431 12.07 -12.62 15.62
C LEU A 431 13.37 -12.22 14.90
N LEU A 432 14.22 -11.42 15.55
CA LEU A 432 15.49 -10.95 14.97
C LEU A 432 16.57 -12.04 14.84
N SER A 433 16.36 -13.24 15.38
CA SER A 433 17.25 -14.40 15.22
C SER A 433 16.90 -15.23 13.97
N LEU A 434 15.65 -15.15 13.50
CA LEU A 434 15.20 -15.80 12.28
C LEU A 434 15.71 -15.06 11.03
N GLN A 435 15.57 -15.70 9.88
CA GLN A 435 15.78 -15.03 8.59
C GLN A 435 14.65 -14.00 8.37
N PRO A 436 14.94 -12.78 7.88
CA PRO A 436 13.88 -11.86 7.46
C PRO A 436 13.07 -12.49 6.32
N VAL A 437 11.74 -12.42 6.44
CA VAL A 437 10.76 -12.94 5.47
C VAL A 437 9.60 -11.96 5.22
N ALA A 438 9.39 -10.98 6.09
CA ALA A 438 8.35 -9.96 6.02
C ALA A 438 8.80 -8.69 6.77
N ILE A 439 8.03 -7.61 6.63
CA ILE A 439 8.18 -6.37 7.41
C ILE A 439 7.45 -6.52 8.75
N SER A 440 8.13 -6.34 9.88
CA SER A 440 7.48 -6.48 11.19
C SER A 440 6.95 -5.13 11.69
N VAL A 441 5.64 -5.02 11.87
CA VAL A 441 4.95 -3.81 12.34
C VAL A 441 4.64 -3.95 13.83
N ILE A 442 5.23 -3.11 14.68
CA ILE A 442 4.97 -3.11 16.12
C ILE A 442 4.00 -1.98 16.46
N VAL A 443 2.76 -2.36 16.78
CA VAL A 443 1.68 -1.45 17.18
C VAL A 443 1.44 -1.52 18.70
N GLY A 444 0.56 -0.65 19.20
CA GLY A 444 0.21 -0.61 20.63
C GLY A 444 -0.22 0.80 21.06
N PRO A 445 -0.83 0.97 22.25
CA PRO A 445 -1.32 2.27 22.71
C PRO A 445 -0.26 3.37 22.72
N VAL A 446 -0.72 4.61 22.63
CA VAL A 446 0.15 5.78 22.84
C VAL A 446 0.75 5.68 24.24
N SER A 447 2.09 5.74 24.30
CA SER A 447 2.88 5.59 25.54
C SER A 447 2.86 4.23 26.26
N SER A 448 2.47 3.13 25.59
CA SER A 448 2.56 1.78 26.20
C SER A 448 4.00 1.35 26.53
N GLY A 449 4.98 1.77 25.72
CA GLY A 449 6.41 1.52 25.97
C GLY A 449 7.25 1.13 24.76
N LYS A 450 6.67 0.98 23.56
CA LYS A 450 7.35 0.57 22.30
C LYS A 450 8.75 1.17 22.11
N THR A 451 8.86 2.50 22.07
CA THR A 451 10.14 3.21 21.93
C THR A 451 11.14 2.84 23.03
N ALA A 452 10.68 2.68 24.27
CA ALA A 452 11.55 2.32 25.41
C ALA A 452 12.02 0.86 25.35
N LEU A 453 11.19 -0.07 24.87
CA LEU A 453 11.57 -1.47 24.62
C LEU A 453 12.69 -1.56 23.59
N ILE A 454 12.56 -0.83 22.48
CA ILE A 454 13.56 -0.79 21.41
C ILE A 454 14.84 -0.07 21.84
N GLN A 455 14.73 1.05 22.58
CA GLN A 455 15.90 1.74 23.14
C GLN A 455 16.65 0.84 24.13
N HIS A 456 15.94 0.13 25.01
CA HIS A 456 16.58 -0.80 25.93
C HIS A 456 17.24 -2.00 25.22
N TYR A 457 16.63 -2.49 24.14
CA TYR A 457 17.26 -3.50 23.28
C TYR A 457 18.57 -2.98 22.65
N ILE A 458 18.58 -1.74 22.14
CA ILE A 458 19.78 -1.07 21.62
C ILE A 458 20.84 -0.92 22.72
N GLU A 459 20.48 -0.47 23.92
CA GLU A 459 21.38 -0.39 25.09
C GLU A 459 22.01 -1.75 25.42
N GLN A 460 21.24 -2.85 25.38
CA GLN A 460 21.76 -4.20 25.60
C GLN A 460 22.78 -4.62 24.53
N LEU A 461 22.57 -4.25 23.27
CA LEU A 461 23.52 -4.49 22.18
C LEU A 461 24.79 -3.65 22.35
N GLU A 462 24.67 -2.37 22.69
CA GLU A 462 25.79 -1.46 22.95
C GLU A 462 26.64 -1.94 24.14
N ALA A 463 26.00 -2.32 25.25
CA ALA A 463 26.67 -2.86 26.44
C ALA A 463 27.44 -4.17 26.15
N ARG A 464 26.86 -5.04 25.31
CA ARG A 464 27.51 -6.28 24.81
C ARG A 464 28.52 -6.02 23.69
N LYS A 465 28.63 -4.77 23.21
CA LYS A 465 29.47 -4.33 22.10
C LYS A 465 29.14 -5.05 20.77
N ALA A 466 27.88 -5.41 20.58
CA ALA A 466 27.35 -5.99 19.34
C ALA A 466 27.18 -4.92 18.24
N ALA A 467 26.66 -5.33 17.07
CA ALA A 467 26.25 -4.39 16.03
C ALA A 467 24.90 -3.77 16.40
N VAL A 468 24.74 -2.45 16.20
CA VAL A 468 23.53 -1.71 16.56
C VAL A 468 22.62 -1.52 15.32
N PRO A 469 21.29 -1.70 15.42
CA PRO A 469 20.33 -1.36 14.36
C PRO A 469 20.46 0.07 13.85
N ILE A 470 20.05 0.31 12.59
CA ILE A 470 19.82 1.68 12.11
C ILE A 470 18.45 2.11 12.62
N TYR A 471 18.44 3.08 13.54
CA TYR A 471 17.22 3.58 14.19
C TYR A 471 16.89 4.99 13.69
N ILE A 472 15.70 5.16 13.13
CA ILE A 472 15.14 6.44 12.63
C ILE A 472 13.95 6.81 13.51
N ASP A 473 13.91 8.04 14.02
CA ASP A 473 12.75 8.59 14.74
C ASP A 473 12.06 9.63 13.85
N CYS A 474 10.86 9.28 13.36
CA CYS A 474 10.07 10.12 12.46
C CYS A 474 9.28 11.24 13.17
N ARG A 475 9.25 11.30 14.51
CA ARG A 475 8.68 12.45 15.24
C ARG A 475 9.50 13.72 15.05
N ARG A 476 10.76 13.60 14.64
CA ARG A 476 11.63 14.73 14.32
C ARG A 476 11.10 15.42 13.06
N LYS A 477 10.75 16.71 13.17
CA LYS A 477 10.15 17.53 12.10
C LYS A 477 10.84 17.40 10.74
N ASP A 478 12.15 17.20 10.78
CA ASP A 478 13.01 17.04 9.62
C ASP A 478 12.56 15.86 8.73
N VAL A 479 12.12 14.74 9.31
CA VAL A 479 11.88 13.47 8.59
C VAL A 479 10.59 13.47 7.74
N GLN A 480 9.79 14.53 7.77
CA GLN A 480 8.52 14.63 7.04
C GLN A 480 8.66 14.80 5.51
N ALA A 481 9.87 14.90 4.95
CA ALA A 481 10.08 14.92 3.51
C ALA A 481 11.25 13.99 3.07
N PRO A 482 11.18 13.38 1.86
CA PRO A 482 12.14 12.37 1.40
C PRO A 482 13.61 12.76 1.49
N ASP A 483 13.95 14.00 1.14
CA ASP A 483 15.34 14.49 1.13
C ASP A 483 15.98 14.49 2.52
N TYR A 484 15.22 14.84 3.56
CA TYR A 484 15.69 14.82 4.94
C TYR A 484 15.66 13.40 5.55
N PHE A 485 14.79 12.51 5.07
CA PHE A 485 14.86 11.08 5.38
C PHE A 485 16.18 10.49 4.85
N ALA A 486 16.52 10.79 3.60
CA ALA A 486 17.79 10.40 2.98
C ALA A 486 19.01 10.96 3.74
N GLU A 487 18.98 12.25 4.10
CA GLU A 487 20.02 12.87 4.93
C GLU A 487 20.13 12.22 6.31
N THR A 488 19.00 11.82 6.90
CA THR A 488 18.96 11.16 8.22
C THR A 488 19.55 9.76 8.16
N LEU A 489 19.25 8.97 7.13
CA LEU A 489 19.92 7.69 6.84
C LEU A 489 21.45 7.86 6.73
N LEU A 490 21.90 8.85 5.94
CA LEU A 490 23.32 9.16 5.78
C LEU A 490 23.97 9.61 7.09
N ARG A 491 23.27 10.42 7.90
CA ARG A 491 23.75 10.90 9.20
C ARG A 491 23.87 9.79 10.25
N ILE A 492 22.93 8.86 10.30
CA ILE A 492 22.98 7.70 11.22
C ILE A 492 24.13 6.76 10.81
N THR A 493 24.24 6.45 9.51
CA THR A 493 25.29 5.56 8.98
C THR A 493 26.69 6.18 9.03
N SER A 494 26.80 7.52 9.02
CA SER A 494 28.08 8.23 9.16
C SER A 494 28.50 8.45 10.62
N SER A 495 27.58 8.42 11.59
CA SER A 495 27.93 8.62 13.01
C SER A 495 29.06 7.69 13.47
N ALA A 496 30.03 8.24 14.19
CA ALA A 496 31.22 7.53 14.64
C ALA A 496 31.05 6.84 16.02
N THR A 497 29.88 7.01 16.67
CA THR A 497 29.66 6.60 18.07
C THR A 497 29.23 5.14 18.23
N ASN A 498 28.59 4.56 17.21
CA ASN A 498 27.96 3.25 17.32
C ASN A 498 28.79 2.19 16.59
N ARG A 499 28.80 0.96 17.11
CA ARG A 499 29.27 -0.21 16.36
C ARG A 499 28.24 -0.51 15.27
N LEU A 500 28.30 0.25 14.18
CA LEU A 500 27.42 0.07 13.05
C LEU A 500 27.66 -1.30 12.40
N PRO A 501 26.63 -1.92 11.80
CA PRO A 501 26.79 -3.21 11.13
C PRO A 501 27.78 -3.10 9.96
N ALA A 502 28.43 -4.20 9.59
CA ALA A 502 29.50 -4.20 8.58
C ALA A 502 29.08 -3.60 7.21
N PHE A 503 27.79 -3.66 6.87
CA PHE A 503 27.27 -3.05 5.65
C PHE A 503 27.30 -1.52 5.67
N ALA A 504 27.25 -0.86 6.84
CA ALA A 504 27.24 0.60 6.92
C ALA A 504 28.56 1.22 6.43
N LEU A 505 29.71 0.58 6.69
CA LEU A 505 31.00 0.99 6.12
C LEU A 505 31.05 0.78 4.59
N THR A 506 30.40 -0.29 4.10
CA THR A 506 30.26 -0.54 2.66
C THR A 506 29.41 0.55 2.01
N LEU A 507 28.29 0.94 2.64
CA LEU A 507 27.40 2.02 2.22
C LEU A 507 28.09 3.38 2.20
N LEU A 508 28.79 3.76 3.27
CA LEU A 508 29.57 5.01 3.27
C LEU A 508 30.64 5.01 2.17
N THR A 509 31.30 3.87 1.92
CA THR A 509 32.28 3.77 0.84
C THR A 509 31.64 3.90 -0.55
N ALA A 510 30.44 3.34 -0.74
CA ALA A 510 29.68 3.44 -1.97
C ALA A 510 29.19 4.88 -2.21
N VAL A 511 28.60 5.52 -1.20
CA VAL A 511 28.21 6.95 -1.25
C VAL A 511 29.43 7.83 -1.54
N ALA A 512 30.55 7.62 -0.83
CA ALA A 512 31.77 8.39 -1.03
C ALA A 512 32.26 8.31 -2.48
N ARG A 513 32.26 7.12 -3.10
CA ARG A 513 32.59 6.96 -4.52
C ARG A 513 31.68 7.75 -5.45
N THR A 514 30.36 7.74 -5.23
CA THR A 514 29.43 8.51 -6.09
C THR A 514 29.63 10.03 -6.03
N VAL A 515 30.05 10.55 -4.88
CA VAL A 515 30.28 11.99 -4.66
C VAL A 515 31.75 12.41 -4.81
N THR A 516 32.66 11.47 -5.11
CA THR A 516 34.12 11.67 -5.14
C THR A 516 34.53 12.84 -6.04
N ASP A 517 34.00 12.95 -7.26
CA ASP A 517 34.38 14.01 -8.21
C ASP A 517 34.04 15.42 -7.68
N ARG A 518 32.92 15.55 -6.96
CA ARG A 518 32.40 16.84 -6.49
C ARG A 518 33.18 17.37 -5.29
N PHE A 519 33.61 16.47 -4.40
CA PHE A 519 34.36 16.83 -3.19
C PHE A 519 35.87 16.56 -3.27
N LYS A 520 36.35 15.96 -4.37
CA LYS A 520 37.75 15.59 -4.61
C LYS A 520 38.32 14.64 -3.54
N LEU A 521 37.50 13.65 -3.16
CA LEU A 521 37.88 12.60 -2.23
C LEU A 521 38.99 11.75 -2.86
N ALA A 522 40.08 11.53 -2.13
CA ALA A 522 41.30 10.91 -2.69
C ALA A 522 42.13 10.14 -1.65
N GLY A 523 41.72 10.13 -0.39
CA GLY A 523 42.41 9.42 0.67
C GLY A 523 42.20 7.90 0.61
N ASN A 524 43.05 7.20 1.36
CA ASN A 524 43.03 5.73 1.45
C ASN A 524 41.77 5.18 2.16
N ASP A 525 41.00 6.02 2.87
CA ASP A 525 39.75 5.65 3.54
C ASP A 525 38.65 6.68 3.24
N LEU A 526 37.97 6.46 2.11
CA LEU A 526 36.87 7.30 1.61
C LEU A 526 35.71 7.46 2.61
N ALA A 527 35.49 6.47 3.49
CA ALA A 527 34.42 6.55 4.48
C ALA A 527 34.72 7.56 5.60
N ILE A 528 36.00 7.78 5.93
CA ILE A 528 36.42 8.81 6.88
C ILE A 528 36.31 10.19 6.24
N GLU A 529 36.72 10.36 4.97
CA GLU A 529 36.61 11.65 4.28
C GLU A 529 35.15 12.08 4.10
N LEU A 530 34.25 11.14 3.77
CA LEU A 530 32.81 11.41 3.68
C LEU A 530 32.21 11.87 5.01
N LYS A 531 32.65 11.31 6.14
CA LYS A 531 32.19 11.71 7.49
C LYS A 531 32.58 13.15 7.86
N ALA A 532 33.57 13.74 7.20
CA ALA A 532 33.97 15.13 7.40
C ALA A 532 33.14 16.14 6.59
N LEU A 533 32.29 15.66 5.66
CA LEU A 533 31.43 16.52 4.84
C LEU A 533 30.06 16.76 5.50
N PRO A 534 29.45 17.94 5.28
CA PRO A 534 28.06 18.18 5.68
C PRO A 534 27.10 17.30 4.87
N MET A 535 26.31 16.47 5.54
CA MET A 535 25.43 15.47 4.89
C MET A 535 24.37 16.09 3.97
N SER A 536 23.99 17.34 4.19
CA SER A 536 23.12 18.09 3.27
C SER A 536 23.78 18.31 1.89
N GLU A 537 25.08 18.63 1.84
CA GLU A 537 25.79 18.77 0.56
C GLU A 537 26.05 17.41 -0.10
N VAL A 538 26.23 16.34 0.69
CA VAL A 538 26.33 14.96 0.20
C VAL A 538 25.00 14.53 -0.45
N ARG A 539 23.86 14.79 0.22
CA ARG A 539 22.51 14.59 -0.34
C ARG A 539 22.34 15.37 -1.65
N ASP A 540 22.70 16.64 -1.67
CA ASP A 540 22.62 17.50 -2.86
C ASP A 540 23.63 17.10 -3.96
N ALA A 541 24.62 16.27 -3.64
CA ALA A 541 25.51 15.63 -4.61
C ALA A 541 24.90 14.38 -5.23
N LEU A 542 24.11 13.63 -4.46
CA LEU A 542 23.40 12.42 -4.92
C LEU A 542 22.22 12.76 -5.85
N SER A 543 21.50 13.86 -5.61
CA SER A 543 20.40 14.30 -6.50
C SER A 543 20.86 14.96 -7.80
N ALA A 544 22.05 15.61 -7.82
CA ALA A 544 22.46 16.49 -8.90
C ALA A 544 22.90 15.79 -10.21
N LYS A 545 23.19 14.48 -10.21
CA LYS A 545 23.72 13.77 -11.40
C LYS A 545 22.65 13.09 -12.26
N SER A 546 21.55 12.57 -11.71
CA SER A 546 20.71 11.57 -12.41
C SER A 546 19.23 11.91 -12.63
N GLY A 547 18.73 13.05 -12.14
CA GLY A 547 17.28 13.36 -12.17
C GLY A 547 16.44 12.45 -11.25
N THR A 548 17.10 11.66 -10.40
CA THR A 548 16.51 10.77 -9.40
C THR A 548 16.55 11.47 -8.04
N SER A 549 15.56 11.26 -7.17
CA SER A 549 15.57 11.84 -5.82
C SER A 549 16.76 11.33 -5.00
N ALA A 550 17.26 12.15 -4.06
CA ALA A 550 18.38 11.75 -3.20
C ALA A 550 18.03 10.51 -2.37
N LEU A 551 16.77 10.37 -1.95
CA LEU A 551 16.28 9.18 -1.24
C LEU A 551 16.43 7.91 -2.08
N ALA A 552 15.90 7.89 -3.30
CA ALA A 552 15.99 6.72 -4.17
C ALA A 552 17.45 6.29 -4.40
N ARG A 553 18.36 7.25 -4.59
CA ARG A 553 19.79 6.95 -4.75
C ARG A 553 20.45 6.44 -3.47
N VAL A 554 20.06 6.92 -2.30
CA VAL A 554 20.55 6.38 -1.01
C VAL A 554 20.04 4.96 -0.78
N LEU A 555 18.77 4.66 -1.10
CA LEU A 555 18.19 3.33 -0.94
C LEU A 555 18.83 2.29 -1.86
N GLU A 556 19.08 2.63 -3.13
CA GLU A 556 19.80 1.79 -4.09
C GLU A 556 21.20 1.40 -3.56
N LEU A 557 21.99 2.38 -3.09
CA LEU A 557 23.31 2.15 -2.51
C LEU A 557 23.24 1.32 -1.21
N PHE A 558 22.15 1.46 -0.44
CA PHE A 558 21.90 0.69 0.78
C PHE A 558 21.66 -0.79 0.45
N GLU A 559 20.81 -1.07 -0.53
CA GLU A 559 20.50 -2.41 -1.04
C GLU A 559 21.76 -3.12 -1.59
N GLU A 560 22.55 -2.42 -2.43
CA GLU A 560 23.85 -2.94 -2.91
C GLU A 560 24.78 -3.32 -1.74
N SER A 561 24.80 -2.49 -0.69
CA SER A 561 25.67 -2.67 0.47
C SER A 561 25.23 -3.83 1.37
N LEU A 562 23.92 -4.04 1.53
CA LEU A 562 23.35 -5.23 2.17
C LEU A 562 23.72 -6.50 1.38
N THR A 563 23.51 -6.49 0.05
CA THR A 563 23.82 -7.62 -0.85
C THR A 563 25.31 -7.99 -0.86
N VAL A 564 26.21 -7.01 -0.80
CA VAL A 564 27.66 -7.26 -0.66
C VAL A 564 27.97 -7.90 0.69
N SER A 565 27.29 -7.48 1.76
CA SER A 565 27.54 -7.95 3.12
C SER A 565 27.00 -9.35 3.38
N SER A 566 25.80 -9.68 2.87
CA SER A 566 25.23 -11.03 2.96
C SER A 566 26.11 -12.08 2.27
N LYS A 567 26.62 -11.77 1.06
CA LYS A 567 27.59 -12.61 0.32
C LYS A 567 28.91 -12.79 1.07
N GLN A 568 29.37 -11.80 1.83
CA GLN A 568 30.56 -11.93 2.69
C GLN A 568 30.30 -12.80 3.93
N MET A 569 29.08 -12.79 4.49
CA MET A 569 28.69 -13.68 5.59
C MET A 569 28.67 -15.14 5.12
N GLN A 570 28.03 -15.42 3.99
CA GLN A 570 27.93 -16.78 3.43
C GLN A 570 29.31 -17.42 3.13
N LYS A 571 30.28 -16.63 2.63
CA LYS A 571 31.65 -17.11 2.35
C LYS A 571 32.49 -17.46 3.59
N LYS A 572 32.03 -17.16 4.81
CA LYS A 572 32.78 -17.36 6.08
C LYS A 572 32.39 -18.61 6.89
N LYS A 573 31.57 -19.54 6.35
CA LYS A 573 31.07 -20.79 7.00
C LYS A 573 32.15 -21.84 7.38
N GLY A 574 33.29 -21.43 7.96
CA GLY A 574 34.37 -22.35 8.36
C GLY A 574 35.35 -21.84 9.43
N LYS A 575 35.20 -20.63 9.98
CA LYS A 575 35.97 -20.14 11.13
C LYS A 575 35.04 -19.36 12.07
N LYS A 576 35.33 -19.40 13.39
CA LYS A 576 34.49 -18.84 14.48
C LYS A 576 33.78 -17.53 14.08
N GLN A 577 32.45 -17.55 14.17
CA GLN A 577 31.58 -16.50 13.66
C GLN A 577 31.89 -15.13 14.29
N PRO A 578 32.02 -14.06 13.49
CA PRO A 578 32.01 -12.69 13.99
C PRO A 578 30.57 -12.20 14.14
N THR A 579 30.01 -12.36 15.35
CA THR A 579 28.75 -11.74 15.83
C THR A 579 27.57 -11.86 14.85
N ASP A 580 26.90 -13.02 14.88
CA ASP A 580 25.74 -13.33 14.07
C ASP A 580 24.51 -12.48 14.44
N GLN A 581 24.26 -11.44 13.66
CA GLN A 581 22.94 -10.83 13.59
C GLN A 581 22.70 -10.25 12.20
N TRP A 582 21.49 -10.46 11.67
CA TRP A 582 21.05 -9.83 10.44
C TRP A 582 21.04 -8.29 10.60
N PRO A 583 21.33 -7.53 9.54
CA PRO A 583 21.02 -6.09 9.49
C PRO A 583 19.60 -5.80 9.96
N VAL A 584 19.41 -4.77 10.79
CA VAL A 584 18.10 -4.34 11.26
C VAL A 584 17.92 -2.85 10.98
N LEU A 585 16.84 -2.49 10.30
CA LEU A 585 16.36 -1.13 10.11
C LEU A 585 15.11 -0.93 10.98
N ILE A 586 15.09 0.11 11.79
CA ILE A 586 13.97 0.46 12.67
C ILE A 586 13.50 1.87 12.33
N ILE A 587 12.20 2.02 12.10
CA ILE A 587 11.52 3.29 11.85
C ILE A 587 10.49 3.49 12.97
N ASP A 588 10.82 4.33 13.95
CA ASP A 588 9.90 4.73 15.02
C ASP A 588 8.95 5.84 14.53
N GLU A 589 7.68 5.69 14.90
CA GLU A 589 6.51 6.48 14.47
C GLU A 589 6.40 6.54 12.93
N ALA A 590 6.39 5.34 12.34
CA ALA A 590 6.26 5.10 10.91
C ALA A 590 4.99 5.70 10.30
N ASN A 591 3.94 5.96 11.09
CA ASN A 591 2.73 6.65 10.62
C ASN A 591 2.98 8.07 10.10
N ALA A 592 4.13 8.70 10.37
CA ALA A 592 4.55 9.92 9.68
C ALA A 592 4.66 9.76 8.15
N LEU A 593 4.94 8.55 7.66
CA LEU A 593 5.06 8.22 6.23
C LEU A 593 3.72 8.30 5.49
N THR A 594 2.58 8.14 6.18
CA THR A 594 1.23 8.31 5.59
C THR A 594 1.07 9.68 4.93
N SER A 595 1.73 10.70 5.48
CA SER A 595 1.70 12.07 4.96
C SER A 595 2.37 12.25 3.59
N TRP A 596 3.15 11.26 3.13
CA TRP A 596 3.79 11.26 1.82
C TRP A 596 2.86 10.81 0.70
N THR A 597 1.79 10.07 1.00
CA THR A 597 0.82 9.51 0.02
C THR A 597 0.40 10.54 -1.05
N ASN A 598 0.07 11.76 -0.61
CA ASN A 598 -0.37 12.86 -1.48
C ASN A 598 0.72 13.88 -1.82
N LYS A 599 1.88 13.85 -1.14
CA LYS A 599 2.94 14.87 -1.28
C LYS A 599 4.14 14.39 -2.10
N HIS A 600 4.49 13.11 -1.93
CA HIS A 600 5.71 12.46 -2.44
C HIS A 600 5.39 10.99 -2.81
N PRO A 601 4.41 10.73 -3.71
CA PRO A 601 3.94 9.37 -3.99
C PRO A 601 5.01 8.46 -4.62
N GLU A 602 5.92 9.00 -5.44
CA GLU A 602 6.95 8.20 -6.10
C GLU A 602 8.10 7.85 -5.16
N GLU A 603 8.49 8.78 -4.27
CA GLU A 603 9.45 8.50 -3.20
C GLU A 603 8.90 7.51 -2.17
N LEU A 604 7.59 7.61 -1.84
CA LEU A 604 6.90 6.64 -0.98
C LEU A 604 6.90 5.24 -1.61
N LYS A 605 6.47 5.10 -2.87
CA LYS A 605 6.52 3.82 -3.61
C LYS A 605 7.94 3.25 -3.64
N THR A 606 8.95 4.11 -3.82
CA THR A 606 10.36 3.69 -3.82
C THR A 606 10.80 3.18 -2.45
N LEU A 607 10.42 3.85 -1.36
CA LEU A 607 10.70 3.41 0.00
C LEU A 607 10.00 2.08 0.32
N LEU A 608 8.69 1.97 0.05
CA LEU A 608 7.92 0.75 0.31
C LEU A 608 8.47 -0.46 -0.45
N ARG A 609 8.78 -0.31 -1.76
CA ARG A 609 9.45 -1.36 -2.55
C ARG A 609 10.79 -1.75 -1.93
N PHE A 610 11.63 -0.79 -1.53
CA PHE A 610 12.90 -1.09 -0.88
C PHE A 610 12.70 -1.92 0.41
N LEU A 611 11.71 -1.60 1.25
CA LEU A 611 11.42 -2.38 2.46
C LEU A 611 11.01 -3.83 2.13
N VAL A 612 10.17 -4.04 1.12
CA VAL A 612 9.77 -5.37 0.63
C VAL A 612 10.96 -6.12 0.01
N THR A 613 11.79 -5.44 -0.78
CA THR A 613 12.96 -6.04 -1.44
C THR A 613 13.98 -6.55 -0.43
N VAL A 614 14.32 -5.77 0.61
CA VAL A 614 15.33 -6.20 1.60
C VAL A 614 14.82 -7.27 2.57
N THR A 615 13.50 -7.33 2.82
CA THR A 615 12.87 -8.29 3.74
C THR A 615 12.48 -9.61 3.08
N LYS A 616 11.69 -9.60 2.00
CA LYS A 616 11.03 -10.80 1.42
C LYS A 616 11.60 -11.27 0.08
N GLN A 617 12.18 -10.37 -0.73
CA GLN A 617 12.75 -10.76 -2.03
C GLN A 617 14.23 -11.18 -1.93
N GLN A 618 15.00 -10.49 -1.09
CA GLN A 618 16.45 -10.74 -0.93
C GLN A 618 16.82 -11.35 0.43
N ASN A 619 15.92 -11.24 1.41
CA ASN A 619 16.09 -11.71 2.79
C ASN A 619 17.44 -11.27 3.39
N THR A 620 17.76 -9.98 3.26
CA THR A 620 19.05 -9.39 3.66
C THR A 620 19.00 -8.53 4.92
N ALA A 621 17.83 -8.02 5.29
CA ALA A 621 17.65 -7.19 6.48
C ALA A 621 16.25 -7.36 7.10
N HIS A 622 16.18 -7.29 8.43
CA HIS A 622 14.92 -7.10 9.16
C HIS A 622 14.50 -5.63 9.10
N VAL A 623 13.21 -5.38 8.91
CA VAL A 623 12.59 -4.05 8.98
C VAL A 623 11.55 -4.04 10.10
N LEU A 624 11.69 -3.10 11.04
CA LEU A 624 10.76 -2.87 12.14
C LEU A 624 10.09 -1.50 11.98
N LEU A 625 8.76 -1.49 11.77
CA LEU A 625 7.96 -0.27 11.71
C LEU A 625 7.20 -0.11 13.04
N LEU A 626 7.53 0.89 13.85
CA LEU A 626 6.84 1.13 15.12
C LEU A 626 5.79 2.22 14.94
N THR A 627 4.58 2.01 15.44
CA THR A 627 3.51 3.02 15.38
C THR A 627 2.60 2.97 16.61
N SER A 628 2.05 4.12 16.99
CA SER A 628 1.00 4.24 18.02
C SER A 628 -0.39 4.46 17.43
N ASP A 629 -0.50 4.32 16.11
CA ASP A 629 -1.65 4.63 15.27
C ASP A 629 -2.02 3.36 14.50
N TYR A 630 -3.22 2.86 14.73
CA TYR A 630 -3.68 1.56 14.21
C TYR A 630 -4.12 1.66 12.75
N ALA A 631 -4.62 2.83 12.32
CA ALA A 631 -4.95 3.09 10.91
C ALA A 631 -3.72 3.10 9.97
N PHE A 632 -2.52 2.93 10.54
CA PHE A 632 -1.31 2.66 9.77
C PHE A 632 -1.29 1.26 9.15
N ILE A 633 -2.01 0.29 9.73
CA ILE A 633 -2.06 -1.09 9.24
C ILE A 633 -2.79 -1.10 7.88
N ASP A 634 -4.05 -0.65 7.84
CA ASP A 634 -4.83 -0.56 6.58
C ASP A 634 -4.13 0.30 5.52
N TRP A 635 -3.45 1.38 5.92
CA TRP A 635 -2.65 2.21 5.01
C TRP A 635 -1.44 1.46 4.42
N LEU A 636 -0.77 0.62 5.22
CA LEU A 636 0.37 -0.18 4.77
C LEU A 636 -0.12 -1.28 3.83
N GLU A 637 -1.23 -1.93 4.16
CA GLU A 637 -1.86 -2.96 3.36
C GLU A 637 -2.28 -2.46 1.98
N GLN A 638 -2.97 -1.31 1.91
CA GLN A 638 -3.27 -0.64 0.64
C GLN A 638 -2.01 -0.25 -0.15
N GLY A 639 -0.86 -0.11 0.51
CA GLY A 639 0.42 0.28 -0.08
C GLY A 639 1.28 -0.88 -0.61
N ILE A 640 1.25 -2.06 0.03
CA ILE A 640 2.09 -3.22 -0.32
C ILE A 640 1.36 -4.58 -0.31
N GLY A 641 0.21 -4.70 0.33
CA GLY A 641 -0.53 -5.95 0.55
C GLY A 641 -0.18 -6.64 1.89
N GLU A 642 -1.15 -7.35 2.46
CA GLU A 642 -1.04 -8.02 3.77
C GLU A 642 0.13 -9.01 3.83
N MET A 643 0.27 -9.83 2.79
CA MET A 643 1.29 -10.90 2.67
C MET A 643 2.76 -10.43 2.77
N PHE A 644 3.03 -9.13 2.94
CA PHE A 644 4.37 -8.55 3.03
C PHE A 644 4.73 -8.03 4.43
N TYR A 645 3.80 -8.05 5.39
CA TYR A 645 4.05 -7.61 6.75
C TYR A 645 3.48 -8.57 7.81
N GLU A 646 3.99 -8.50 9.03
CA GLU A 646 3.48 -9.20 10.22
C GLU A 646 3.23 -8.16 11.32
N VAL A 647 2.05 -8.17 11.97
CA VAL A 647 1.73 -7.23 13.06
C VAL A 647 2.04 -7.86 14.43
N GLN A 648 2.61 -7.08 15.34
CA GLN A 648 2.86 -7.46 16.73
C GLN A 648 2.41 -6.33 17.66
N VAL A 649 1.73 -6.65 18.77
CA VAL A 649 1.08 -5.68 19.65
C VAL A 649 1.81 -5.58 20.99
N VAL A 650 2.29 -4.38 21.35
CA VAL A 650 2.81 -4.07 22.69
C VAL A 650 1.71 -3.39 23.51
N GLY A 651 1.00 -4.22 24.27
CA GLY A 651 -0.08 -3.84 25.18
C GLY A 651 0.35 -3.05 26.41
N ASP A 652 -0.59 -2.70 27.27
CA ASP A 652 -0.34 -2.04 28.56
C ASP A 652 0.15 -3.06 29.64
N PHE A 653 0.49 -2.61 30.85
CA PHE A 653 0.91 -3.50 31.94
C PHE A 653 -0.28 -4.21 32.62
N ARG A 654 -0.07 -5.40 33.19
CA ARG A 654 -1.05 -6.01 34.11
C ARG A 654 -1.10 -5.24 35.44
N ASP A 655 -2.20 -5.36 36.17
CA ASP A 655 -2.44 -4.63 37.43
C ASP A 655 -1.26 -4.69 38.43
N GLU A 656 -0.78 -5.89 38.76
CA GLU A 656 0.37 -6.10 39.67
C GLU A 656 1.67 -5.41 39.18
N GLU A 657 1.91 -5.46 37.86
CA GLU A 657 3.07 -4.87 37.22
C GLU A 657 2.97 -3.34 37.19
N ALA A 658 1.77 -2.83 36.88
CA ALA A 658 1.42 -1.42 36.86
C ALA A 658 1.56 -0.78 38.25
N ARG A 659 1.08 -1.44 39.30
CA ARG A 659 1.23 -1.01 40.69
C ARG A 659 2.70 -0.93 41.08
N THR A 660 3.44 -2.01 40.83
CA THR A 660 4.87 -2.08 41.11
C THR A 660 5.68 -1.01 40.35
N PHE A 661 5.29 -0.70 39.11
CA PHE A 661 5.89 0.39 38.34
C PHE A 661 5.59 1.77 38.94
N PHE A 662 4.33 2.03 39.28
CA PHE A 662 3.90 3.32 39.85
C PHE A 662 4.53 3.58 41.22
N GLU A 663 4.57 2.60 42.11
CA GLU A 663 5.18 2.72 43.45
C GLU A 663 6.68 2.99 43.36
N LYS A 664 7.39 2.38 42.39
CA LYS A 664 8.80 2.70 42.10
C LYS A 664 9.00 4.14 41.62
N LEU A 665 8.07 4.69 40.84
CA LEU A 665 8.11 6.10 40.40
C LEU A 665 7.75 7.09 41.52
N LYS A 666 6.81 6.73 42.40
CA LYS A 666 6.35 7.56 43.54
C LYS A 666 7.32 7.51 44.73
N GLY A 667 8.16 6.47 44.81
CA GLY A 667 9.09 6.20 45.92
C GLY A 667 8.41 5.72 47.21
N GLN A 668 7.12 5.40 47.15
CA GLN A 668 6.29 4.99 48.29
C GLN A 668 5.18 4.05 47.81
N ALA A 669 4.78 3.11 48.66
CA ALA A 669 3.64 2.23 48.42
C ALA A 669 2.34 3.04 48.35
N CYS A 670 1.36 2.57 47.57
CA CYS A 670 0.03 3.16 47.51
C CYS A 670 -0.96 2.33 48.32
N THR A 671 -1.92 3.01 48.95
CA THR A 671 -3.08 2.31 49.53
C THR A 671 -3.96 1.76 48.41
N ASP A 672 -4.72 0.69 48.69
CA ASP A 672 -5.56 0.06 47.65
C ASP A 672 -6.59 1.05 47.08
N VAL A 673 -7.20 1.90 47.93
CA VAL A 673 -8.13 2.95 47.50
C VAL A 673 -7.48 4.02 46.61
N GLU A 674 -6.23 4.39 46.85
CA GLU A 674 -5.49 5.26 45.92
C GLU A 674 -5.19 4.53 44.61
N TRP A 675 -4.83 3.25 44.69
CA TRP A 675 -4.48 2.43 43.54
C TRP A 675 -5.67 2.21 42.62
N ASP A 676 -6.84 1.88 43.15
CA ASP A 676 -8.09 1.72 42.39
C ASP A 676 -8.39 2.99 41.57
N GLN A 677 -8.28 4.18 42.18
CA GLN A 677 -8.46 5.47 41.50
C GLN A 677 -7.41 5.73 40.41
N ILE A 678 -6.15 5.31 40.63
CA ILE A 678 -5.09 5.43 39.63
C ILE A 678 -5.36 4.48 38.45
N TYR A 679 -5.67 3.22 38.73
CA TYR A 679 -5.85 2.18 37.74
C TYR A 679 -7.12 2.39 36.92
N GLU A 680 -8.20 2.92 37.52
CA GLU A 680 -9.41 3.32 36.79
C GLU A 680 -9.12 4.32 35.67
N VAL A 681 -8.20 5.27 35.89
CA VAL A 681 -7.90 6.37 34.94
C VAL A 681 -6.67 6.10 34.06
N CYS A 682 -5.66 5.43 34.59
CA CYS A 682 -4.38 5.18 33.91
C CYS A 682 -4.25 3.76 33.37
N GLY A 683 -4.99 2.80 33.93
CA GLY A 683 -4.82 1.37 33.70
C GLY A 683 -3.35 0.94 33.84
N GLY A 684 -2.96 -0.01 33.00
CA GLY A 684 -1.56 -0.42 32.85
C GLY A 684 -0.67 0.53 32.04
N ASN A 685 -1.16 1.68 31.57
CA ASN A 685 -0.42 2.48 30.60
C ASN A 685 0.78 3.19 31.24
N ALA A 686 1.99 2.75 30.91
CA ALA A 686 3.24 3.24 31.47
C ALA A 686 3.39 4.78 31.38
N GLY A 687 2.95 5.39 30.27
CA GLY A 687 2.97 6.84 30.10
C GLY A 687 2.00 7.57 31.03
N LEU A 688 0.76 7.10 31.13
CA LEU A 688 -0.25 7.69 32.02
C LEU A 688 0.16 7.57 33.49
N LEU A 689 0.61 6.38 33.91
CA LEU A 689 1.16 6.13 35.26
C LEU A 689 2.32 7.07 35.58
N LYS A 690 3.25 7.27 34.64
CA LYS A 690 4.37 8.23 34.80
C LYS A 690 3.91 9.68 34.91
N ILE A 691 2.90 10.09 34.13
CA ILE A 691 2.32 11.43 34.20
C ILE A 691 1.60 11.64 35.55
N ALA A 692 0.83 10.67 36.02
CA ALA A 692 0.14 10.71 37.30
C ALA A 692 1.14 10.79 38.46
N ALA A 693 2.17 9.93 38.48
CA ALA A 693 3.23 9.95 39.50
C ALA A 693 3.96 11.29 39.54
N VAL A 694 4.46 11.78 38.39
CA VAL A 694 5.19 13.07 38.32
C VAL A 694 4.33 14.26 38.73
N ASN A 695 3.04 14.26 38.37
CA ASN A 695 2.12 15.32 38.77
C ASN A 695 1.74 15.24 40.25
N SER A 696 1.69 14.05 40.86
CA SER A 696 1.35 13.88 42.29
C SER A 696 2.36 14.53 43.25
N PHE A 697 3.60 14.82 42.80
CA PHE A 697 4.56 15.63 43.54
C PHE A 697 4.27 17.15 43.50
N ARG A 698 3.35 17.61 42.64
CA ARG A 698 3.05 19.02 42.37
C ARG A 698 1.62 19.44 42.72
N MET A 699 0.68 18.50 42.72
CA MET A 699 -0.74 18.69 42.99
C MET A 699 -1.33 17.42 43.61
N SER A 700 -2.57 17.46 44.09
CA SER A 700 -3.20 16.26 44.64
C SER A 700 -3.41 15.18 43.58
N LEU A 701 -3.43 13.91 43.99
CA LEU A 701 -3.62 12.79 43.08
C LEU A 701 -4.93 12.89 42.26
N PRO A 702 -6.11 13.24 42.84
CA PRO A 702 -7.33 13.44 42.05
C PRO A 702 -7.21 14.57 41.02
N GLU A 703 -6.54 15.68 41.34
CA GLU A 703 -6.31 16.77 40.38
C GLU A 703 -5.39 16.35 39.22
N ALA A 704 -4.38 15.52 39.50
CA ALA A 704 -3.47 14.96 38.51
C ALA A 704 -4.20 14.00 37.54
N LEU A 705 -5.04 13.11 38.07
CA LEU A 705 -5.85 12.17 37.29
C LEU A 705 -6.91 12.91 36.45
N GLN A 706 -7.63 13.86 37.04
CA GLN A 706 -8.51 14.76 36.28
C GLN A 706 -7.75 15.59 35.23
N GLY A 707 -6.49 15.94 35.48
CA GLY A 707 -5.59 16.55 34.50
C GLY A 707 -5.29 15.66 33.29
N ILE A 708 -5.35 14.34 33.44
CA ILE A 708 -5.25 13.35 32.35
C ILE A 708 -6.57 13.26 31.59
N ILE A 709 -7.70 13.06 32.28
CA ILE A 709 -9.04 12.94 31.66
C ILE A 709 -9.37 14.18 30.81
N ARG A 710 -9.10 15.39 31.31
CA ARG A 710 -9.33 16.63 30.56
C ARG A 710 -8.57 16.72 29.22
N LYS A 711 -7.45 16.01 29.04
CA LYS A 711 -6.70 15.99 27.78
C LYS A 711 -7.42 15.18 26.70
N VAL A 712 -7.94 14.00 27.07
CA VAL A 712 -8.66 13.08 26.18
C VAL A 712 -10.12 13.46 25.96
N ARG A 713 -10.73 14.24 26.87
CA ARG A 713 -12.13 14.68 26.77
C ARG A 713 -12.49 15.41 25.47
N ARG A 714 -11.52 16.03 24.79
CA ARG A 714 -11.75 16.62 23.46
C ARG A 714 -11.89 15.57 22.35
N SER A 715 -11.23 14.40 22.48
CA SER A 715 -11.38 13.26 21.57
C SER A 715 -12.76 12.61 21.76
N VAL A 716 -13.13 12.26 22.99
CA VAL A 716 -14.45 11.63 23.25
C VAL A 716 -15.61 12.56 22.85
N LYS A 717 -15.51 13.87 23.12
CA LYS A 717 -16.49 14.86 22.63
C LYS A 717 -16.50 15.05 21.11
N ARG A 718 -15.46 14.62 20.40
CA ARG A 718 -15.39 14.64 18.94
C ARG A 718 -16.11 13.43 18.35
N GLY A 719 -15.99 12.25 18.97
CA GLY A 719 -16.77 11.07 18.60
C GLY A 719 -18.28 11.29 18.78
N LEU A 720 -18.68 11.92 19.89
CA LEU A 720 -20.07 12.35 20.14
C LEU A 720 -20.57 13.45 19.20
N LYS A 721 -19.69 14.13 18.45
CA LYS A 721 -20.07 15.22 17.53
C LYS A 721 -19.34 15.06 16.20
N PRO A 722 -19.73 14.06 15.39
CA PRO A 722 -19.27 13.96 14.02
C PRO A 722 -19.76 15.15 13.18
N LYS A 723 -19.09 15.35 12.06
CA LYS A 723 -19.47 16.17 10.91
C LYS A 723 -19.94 15.20 9.83
N GLY A 724 -20.73 15.68 8.87
CA GLY A 724 -21.24 14.83 7.79
C GLY A 724 -20.18 14.13 6.93
N GLU A 725 -18.94 14.64 6.91
CA GLU A 725 -17.81 14.06 6.17
C GLU A 725 -17.02 12.99 6.96
N ASP A 726 -17.33 12.76 8.24
CA ASP A 726 -16.49 11.93 9.11
C ASP A 726 -16.71 10.41 8.97
N GLY A 727 -17.85 9.97 8.43
CA GLY A 727 -18.15 8.55 8.21
C GLY A 727 -18.79 7.78 9.38
N TRP A 728 -19.18 8.46 10.47
CA TRP A 728 -19.97 7.83 11.56
C TRP A 728 -21.01 8.79 12.16
N THR A 729 -22.00 8.24 12.87
CA THR A 729 -23.04 8.98 13.60
C THR A 729 -22.80 9.01 15.12
N GLU A 730 -23.40 9.98 15.82
CA GLU A 730 -23.34 10.05 17.29
C GLU A 730 -23.86 8.76 17.94
N ALA A 731 -24.96 8.19 17.40
CA ALA A 731 -25.54 6.92 17.89
C ALA A 731 -24.56 5.74 17.76
N GLN A 732 -23.92 5.55 16.61
CA GLN A 732 -22.93 4.48 16.42
C GLN A 732 -21.73 4.61 17.38
N TYR A 733 -21.23 5.83 17.60
CA TYR A 733 -20.13 6.04 18.56
C TYR A 733 -20.55 5.78 20.01
N VAL A 734 -21.77 6.17 20.38
CA VAL A 734 -22.35 5.87 21.70
C VAL A 734 -22.48 4.36 21.90
N THR A 735 -23.03 3.64 20.92
CA THR A 735 -23.13 2.18 20.92
C THR A 735 -21.76 1.53 21.09
N ALA A 736 -20.78 1.85 20.24
CA ALA A 736 -19.42 1.30 20.36
C ALA A 736 -18.83 1.53 21.77
N ALA A 737 -18.93 2.76 22.29
CA ALA A 737 -18.38 3.11 23.59
C ALA A 737 -19.10 2.39 24.75
N GLN A 738 -20.40 2.13 24.65
CA GLN A 738 -21.16 1.40 25.66
C GLN A 738 -20.93 -0.10 25.58
N SER A 739 -20.86 -0.69 24.39
CA SER A 739 -20.48 -2.09 24.20
C SER A 739 -19.08 -2.36 24.77
N ILE A 740 -18.12 -1.45 24.55
CA ILE A 740 -16.78 -1.49 25.17
C ILE A 740 -16.84 -1.37 26.71
N LEU A 741 -17.72 -0.52 27.25
CA LEU A 741 -17.86 -0.37 28.71
C LEU A 741 -18.58 -1.53 29.40
N ALA A 742 -19.45 -2.24 28.68
CA ALA A 742 -20.21 -3.39 29.18
C ALA A 742 -19.44 -4.72 29.02
N ALA A 743 -18.57 -4.82 28.03
CA ALA A 743 -17.82 -6.04 27.73
C ALA A 743 -16.76 -6.37 28.79
N GLN A 744 -16.49 -7.66 28.96
CA GLN A 744 -15.40 -8.12 29.83
C GLN A 744 -14.07 -7.60 29.31
N GLN A 745 -13.17 -7.23 30.23
CA GLN A 745 -11.85 -6.64 29.92
C GLN A 745 -11.89 -5.29 29.16
N ASN A 746 -13.08 -4.74 28.84
CA ASN A 746 -13.29 -3.55 28.03
C ASN A 746 -12.80 -3.71 26.57
N ALA A 747 -13.04 -4.88 25.98
CA ALA A 747 -12.76 -5.20 24.58
C ALA A 747 -13.97 -5.91 23.96
N VAL A 748 -14.28 -5.61 22.69
CA VAL A 748 -15.41 -6.19 21.94
C VAL A 748 -14.86 -6.78 20.63
N SER A 749 -15.42 -7.88 20.13
CA SER A 749 -15.14 -8.37 18.77
C SER A 749 -15.50 -7.32 17.71
N ALA A 750 -14.69 -7.20 16.65
CA ALA A 750 -15.01 -6.35 15.50
C ALA A 750 -16.31 -6.78 14.83
N ASP A 751 -16.46 -8.07 14.50
CA ASP A 751 -17.64 -8.70 13.88
C ASP A 751 -18.97 -8.25 14.55
N VAL A 752 -18.97 -8.19 15.89
CA VAL A 752 -20.15 -7.82 16.68
C VAL A 752 -20.55 -6.36 16.46
N LEU A 753 -19.58 -5.44 16.45
CA LEU A 753 -19.85 -4.02 16.21
C LEU A 753 -20.14 -3.75 14.72
N GLU A 754 -19.53 -4.48 13.80
CA GLU A 754 -19.84 -4.39 12.38
C GLU A 754 -21.29 -4.79 12.09
N ALA A 755 -21.75 -5.90 12.69
CA ALA A 755 -23.15 -6.33 12.63
C ALA A 755 -24.12 -5.27 13.20
N GLU A 756 -23.77 -4.62 14.31
CA GLU A 756 -24.54 -3.49 14.88
C GLU A 756 -24.56 -2.24 13.98
N PHE A 757 -23.57 -2.07 13.09
CA PHE A 757 -23.43 -0.89 12.21
C PHE A 757 -23.87 -1.10 10.76
N GLY A 758 -24.49 -2.25 10.46
CA GLY A 758 -25.08 -2.56 9.15
C GLY A 758 -24.55 -3.85 8.49
N GLY A 759 -23.52 -4.46 9.08
CA GLY A 759 -22.88 -5.69 8.61
C GLY A 759 -21.91 -5.48 7.44
N GLY A 760 -20.94 -6.41 7.34
CA GLY A 760 -19.95 -6.44 6.26
C GLY A 760 -19.23 -5.11 6.06
N ALA A 761 -18.95 -4.78 4.79
CA ALA A 761 -18.21 -3.58 4.41
C ALA A 761 -18.82 -2.26 4.94
N ALA A 762 -20.14 -2.18 5.15
CA ALA A 762 -20.77 -0.99 5.72
C ALA A 762 -20.41 -0.80 7.20
N GLY A 763 -20.35 -1.90 7.97
CA GLY A 763 -19.93 -1.91 9.36
C GLY A 763 -18.44 -1.59 9.53
N ASP A 764 -17.57 -2.26 8.76
CA ASP A 764 -16.13 -2.01 8.79
C ASP A 764 -15.81 -0.55 8.42
N MET A 765 -16.43 0.01 7.37
CA MET A 765 -16.21 1.42 6.99
C MET A 765 -16.46 2.40 8.14
N VAL A 766 -17.45 2.12 9.00
CA VAL A 766 -17.77 2.94 10.19
C VAL A 766 -16.71 2.75 11.28
N LEU A 767 -16.27 1.52 11.56
CA LEU A 767 -15.20 1.23 12.52
C LEU A 767 -13.86 1.84 12.08
N GLN A 768 -13.47 1.60 10.83
CA GLN A 768 -12.32 2.21 10.15
C GLN A 768 -12.32 3.73 10.27
N ALA A 769 -13.46 4.38 10.05
CA ALA A 769 -13.58 5.83 10.22
C ALA A 769 -13.32 6.28 11.68
N MET A 770 -13.87 5.58 12.67
CA MET A 770 -13.62 5.86 14.09
C MET A 770 -12.17 5.58 14.53
N VAL A 771 -11.53 4.55 13.98
CA VAL A 771 -10.12 4.22 14.26
C VAL A 771 -9.17 5.24 13.61
N ARG A 772 -9.42 5.65 12.36
CA ARG A 772 -8.71 6.76 11.69
C ARG A 772 -8.87 8.09 12.42
N ALA A 773 -10.00 8.30 13.10
CA ALA A 773 -10.23 9.44 13.98
C ALA A 773 -9.59 9.31 15.37
N ASN A 774 -8.94 8.18 15.69
CA ASN A 774 -8.36 7.84 16.99
C ASN A 774 -9.38 7.95 18.14
N LEU A 775 -10.59 7.47 17.87
CA LEU A 775 -11.72 7.37 18.82
C LEU A 775 -11.87 5.95 19.37
N LEU A 776 -11.50 4.96 18.56
CA LEU A 776 -11.41 3.53 18.85
C LEU A 776 -10.02 3.02 18.44
N ALA A 777 -9.66 1.80 18.85
CA ALA A 777 -8.44 1.13 18.46
C ALA A 777 -8.70 -0.33 18.08
N TYR A 778 -8.47 -0.67 16.80
CA TYR A 778 -8.33 -2.04 16.31
C TYR A 778 -7.13 -2.71 17.00
N ARG A 779 -7.33 -3.91 17.57
CA ARG A 779 -6.27 -4.71 18.19
C ARG A 779 -6.25 -6.09 17.53
N PRO A 780 -5.33 -6.36 16.59
CA PRO A 780 -5.16 -7.72 16.11
C PRO A 780 -4.65 -8.63 17.23
N PRO A 781 -4.95 -9.93 17.19
CA PRO A 781 -4.36 -10.92 18.08
C PRO A 781 -2.83 -10.88 17.95
N SER A 782 -2.12 -11.08 19.07
CA SER A 782 -0.66 -11.04 19.04
C SER A 782 -0.04 -11.72 20.26
N PRO A 783 0.91 -12.64 20.08
CA PRO A 783 1.56 -13.36 21.19
C PRO A 783 2.46 -12.46 22.06
N TRP A 784 2.71 -11.21 21.65
CA TRP A 784 3.44 -10.21 22.45
C TRP A 784 2.52 -9.50 23.47
N ALA A 785 1.21 -9.47 23.22
CA ALA A 785 0.23 -8.85 24.09
C ALA A 785 -0.14 -9.80 25.23
N ARG A 786 -0.35 -9.22 26.42
CA ARG A 786 -0.70 -9.95 27.65
C ARG A 786 -1.68 -9.18 28.54
N ASP A 787 -2.06 -7.97 28.14
CA ASP A 787 -3.00 -7.07 28.80
C ASP A 787 -4.46 -7.49 28.60
N ILE A 788 -4.77 -8.12 27.47
CA ILE A 788 -6.05 -8.75 27.16
C ILE A 788 -5.81 -10.27 27.11
N ASP A 789 -6.71 -11.03 27.73
CA ASP A 789 -6.72 -12.50 27.63
C ASP A 789 -7.42 -12.91 26.33
N ILE A 790 -6.61 -13.25 25.32
CA ILE A 790 -7.06 -13.62 23.98
C ILE A 790 -7.94 -14.89 24.02
N SER A 791 -7.79 -15.76 25.04
CA SER A 791 -8.63 -16.97 25.19
C SER A 791 -10.11 -16.70 25.52
N ALA A 792 -10.48 -15.43 25.74
CA ALA A 792 -11.88 -14.98 25.84
C ALA A 792 -12.53 -14.65 24.47
N PHE A 793 -11.74 -14.65 23.40
CA PHE A 793 -12.13 -14.39 22.00
C PHE A 793 -11.77 -15.61 21.15
N LYS A 794 -12.14 -15.64 19.85
CA LYS A 794 -11.57 -16.67 18.95
C LYS A 794 -10.09 -16.33 18.72
N ASP A 795 -9.24 -17.33 18.48
CA ASP A 795 -7.78 -17.16 18.48
C ASP A 795 -7.27 -16.10 17.46
N ASP A 796 -8.01 -15.87 16.37
CA ASP A 796 -7.68 -14.93 15.29
C ASP A 796 -8.54 -13.64 15.27
N GLU A 797 -9.47 -13.48 16.23
CA GLU A 797 -10.49 -12.41 16.21
C GLU A 797 -9.91 -11.03 16.59
N VAL A 798 -10.07 -10.05 15.69
CA VAL A 798 -9.63 -8.67 15.94
C VAL A 798 -10.58 -8.00 16.94
N VAL A 799 -10.03 -7.42 18.01
CA VAL A 799 -10.83 -6.77 19.07
C VAL A 799 -10.74 -5.25 19.04
N ILE A 800 -11.88 -4.59 19.23
CA ILE A 800 -12.04 -3.16 19.37
C ILE A 800 -11.89 -2.75 20.83
N THR A 801 -11.05 -1.75 21.09
CA THR A 801 -10.80 -1.20 22.43
C THR A 801 -10.87 0.33 22.43
N ALA A 802 -11.02 0.93 23.62
CA ALA A 802 -10.78 2.36 23.78
C ALA A 802 -9.28 2.69 23.53
N PRO A 803 -8.91 3.80 22.87
CA PRO A 803 -7.53 4.07 22.47
C PRO A 803 -6.50 4.10 23.60
N THR A 804 -6.93 4.48 24.81
CA THR A 804 -6.17 4.37 26.07
C THR A 804 -7.12 4.22 27.25
N PRO A 805 -6.67 3.73 28.43
CA PRO A 805 -7.49 3.69 29.65
C PRO A 805 -8.08 5.05 30.06
N ALA A 806 -7.39 6.16 29.77
CA ALA A 806 -7.94 7.49 30.02
C ALA A 806 -9.17 7.83 29.16
N HIS A 807 -9.26 7.30 27.92
CA HIS A 807 -10.47 7.46 27.10
C HIS A 807 -11.64 6.69 27.72
N LEU A 808 -11.40 5.47 28.18
CA LEU A 808 -12.38 4.63 28.87
C LEU A 808 -12.92 5.32 30.14
N ALA A 809 -12.04 5.85 30.99
CA ALA A 809 -12.42 6.64 32.16
C ALA A 809 -13.21 7.92 31.79
N CYS A 810 -12.84 8.58 30.69
CA CYS A 810 -13.56 9.74 30.17
C CYS A 810 -14.95 9.40 29.61
N MET A 811 -15.13 8.19 29.02
CA MET A 811 -16.43 7.69 28.58
C MET A 811 -17.35 7.46 29.78
N ARG A 812 -16.84 6.88 30.88
CA ARG A 812 -17.58 6.74 32.16
C ARG A 812 -17.97 8.09 32.77
N GLU A 813 -17.04 9.04 32.87
CA GLU A 813 -17.30 10.38 33.46
C GLU A 813 -18.26 11.25 32.61
N LEU A 814 -18.50 10.89 31.35
CA LEU A 814 -19.39 11.65 30.48
C LEU A 814 -20.86 11.23 30.56
N GLU A 815 -21.19 10.17 31.30
CA GLU A 815 -22.55 9.60 31.40
C GLU A 815 -23.19 9.53 30.01
N LEU A 816 -22.56 8.75 29.12
CA LEU A 816 -22.99 8.60 27.73
C LEU A 816 -24.50 8.34 27.66
N PRO A 817 -25.25 9.07 26.82
CA PRO A 817 -26.70 8.88 26.72
C PRO A 817 -27.00 7.42 26.39
N GLU A 818 -28.05 6.84 26.95
CA GLU A 818 -28.44 5.48 26.60
C GLU A 818 -28.49 5.33 25.08
N PRO A 819 -28.03 4.18 24.53
CA PRO A 819 -28.06 3.99 23.10
C PRO A 819 -29.52 4.10 22.70
N ALA A 820 -29.82 4.87 21.65
CA ALA A 820 -31.19 4.96 21.15
C ALA A 820 -31.68 3.52 20.99
N PRO A 821 -32.79 3.13 21.64
CA PRO A 821 -33.15 1.72 21.80
C PRO A 821 -33.12 1.10 20.42
N SER A 822 -32.33 0.02 20.27
CA SER A 822 -32.08 -0.64 18.98
C SER A 822 -33.39 -0.69 18.23
N VAL A 823 -33.51 0.09 17.16
CA VAL A 823 -34.79 0.32 16.52
C VAL A 823 -35.19 -0.98 15.87
N GLY A 824 -35.95 -1.77 16.64
CA GLY A 824 -36.84 -2.76 16.10
C GLY A 824 -37.64 -2.03 15.04
N THR A 825 -37.40 -2.45 13.81
CA THR A 825 -38.20 -2.15 12.63
C THR A 825 -39.67 -1.96 13.00
N GLU A 826 -40.19 -0.74 12.86
CA GLU A 826 -41.45 -0.43 12.14
C GLU A 826 -41.97 1.01 12.39
N GLU A 827 -41.87 1.60 13.58
CA GLU A 827 -42.75 2.76 13.91
C GLU A 827 -42.26 4.17 13.51
N ASN A 828 -40.98 4.39 13.18
CA ASN A 828 -40.50 5.74 12.79
C ASN A 828 -40.28 5.93 11.27
N GLN A 829 -40.35 4.87 10.46
CA GLN A 829 -40.32 5.00 8.99
C GLN A 829 -41.66 5.51 8.44
N ALA A 830 -42.78 5.23 9.10
CA ALA A 830 -44.12 5.55 8.58
C ALA A 830 -44.37 7.06 8.40
N SER A 831 -43.81 7.93 9.26
CA SER A 831 -44.05 9.37 9.17
C SER A 831 -43.17 10.06 8.10
N SER A 832 -41.88 9.72 8.03
CA SER A 832 -40.98 10.30 7.02
C SER A 832 -41.16 9.70 5.63
N SER A 833 -41.44 8.39 5.53
CA SER A 833 -41.71 7.73 4.24
C SER A 833 -42.99 8.27 3.59
N VAL A 834 -44.05 8.55 4.37
CA VAL A 834 -45.29 9.13 3.83
C VAL A 834 -45.09 10.58 3.36
N GLU A 835 -44.27 11.38 4.06
CA GLU A 835 -43.93 12.74 3.58
C GLU A 835 -43.05 12.69 2.31
N LEU A 836 -42.01 11.85 2.28
CA LEU A 836 -41.11 11.70 1.12
C LEU A 836 -41.81 11.09 -0.11
N GLN A 837 -42.69 10.10 0.09
CA GLN A 837 -43.52 9.55 -0.98
C GLN A 837 -44.46 10.63 -1.54
N GLY A 838 -45.03 11.46 -0.66
CA GLY A 838 -45.85 12.62 -1.05
C GLY A 838 -45.08 13.75 -1.74
N GLU A 839 -43.75 13.80 -1.67
CA GLU A 839 -42.91 14.67 -2.52
C GLU A 839 -42.53 13.99 -3.83
N LEU A 840 -42.22 12.69 -3.81
CA LEU A 840 -41.94 11.89 -5.00
C LEU A 840 -43.14 11.89 -5.98
N ASP A 841 -44.36 11.77 -5.46
CA ASP A 841 -45.60 11.82 -6.25
C ASP A 841 -45.83 13.21 -6.89
N LYS A 842 -45.46 14.31 -6.21
CA LYS A 842 -45.52 15.67 -6.79
C LYS A 842 -44.49 15.86 -7.91
N VAL A 843 -43.25 15.42 -7.70
CA VAL A 843 -42.20 15.49 -8.73
C VAL A 843 -42.60 14.64 -9.95
N GLN A 844 -43.23 13.49 -9.73
CA GLN A 844 -43.78 12.68 -10.82
C GLN A 844 -44.88 13.42 -11.59
N GLN A 845 -45.81 14.10 -10.89
CA GLN A 845 -46.86 14.89 -11.52
C GLN A 845 -46.29 16.04 -12.39
N GLU A 846 -45.30 16.79 -11.89
CA GLU A 846 -44.63 17.87 -12.64
C GLU A 846 -43.96 17.34 -13.94
N ILE A 847 -43.32 16.16 -13.88
CA ILE A 847 -42.72 15.50 -15.06
C ILE A 847 -43.78 15.12 -16.10
N GLU A 848 -44.96 14.67 -15.66
CA GLU A 848 -46.08 14.28 -16.51
C GLU A 848 -46.79 15.50 -17.13
N GLU A 849 -46.97 16.60 -16.37
CA GLU A 849 -47.53 17.85 -16.87
C GLU A 849 -46.61 18.48 -17.93
N ILE A 850 -45.30 18.53 -17.69
CA ILE A 850 -44.31 18.98 -18.70
C ILE A 850 -44.32 18.07 -19.94
N ALA A 851 -44.49 16.75 -19.77
CA ALA A 851 -44.59 15.82 -20.89
C ALA A 851 -45.86 16.05 -21.73
N ALA A 852 -46.98 16.40 -21.08
CA ALA A 852 -48.23 16.76 -21.75
C ALA A 852 -48.11 18.09 -22.51
N GLU A 853 -47.53 19.13 -21.92
CA GLU A 853 -47.32 20.43 -22.56
C GLU A 853 -46.38 20.33 -23.77
N ILE A 854 -45.28 19.57 -23.66
CA ILE A 854 -44.40 19.25 -24.80
C ILE A 854 -45.17 18.53 -25.93
N LYS A 855 -46.16 17.69 -25.58
CA LYS A 855 -46.97 16.95 -26.55
C LYS A 855 -47.97 17.88 -27.26
N GLU A 856 -48.61 18.80 -26.54
CA GLU A 856 -49.54 19.79 -27.08
C GLU A 856 -48.82 20.80 -27.99
N LEU A 857 -47.68 21.36 -27.55
CA LEU A 857 -46.84 22.24 -28.38
C LEU A 857 -46.34 21.58 -29.68
N LYS A 858 -46.11 20.26 -29.65
CA LYS A 858 -45.76 19.46 -30.85
C LYS A 858 -46.94 19.20 -31.79
N VAL A 859 -48.18 19.32 -31.33
CA VAL A 859 -49.38 19.21 -32.15
C VAL A 859 -49.71 20.56 -32.79
N ASP A 860 -49.83 21.62 -31.98
CA ASP A 860 -50.28 22.94 -32.44
C ASP A 860 -49.19 23.73 -33.17
N LYS A 861 -47.91 23.48 -32.85
CA LYS A 861 -46.71 24.08 -33.48
C LYS A 861 -46.77 25.62 -33.66
N PRO A 862 -47.12 26.39 -32.62
CA PRO A 862 -47.15 27.86 -32.68
C PRO A 862 -45.76 28.46 -32.97
N GLU A 863 -45.71 29.70 -33.47
CA GLU A 863 -44.45 30.36 -33.82
C GLU A 863 -43.53 30.50 -32.58
N GLY A 864 -42.41 29.77 -32.57
CA GLY A 864 -41.49 29.68 -31.42
C GLY A 864 -41.39 28.29 -30.76
N TRP A 865 -42.34 27.38 -31.01
CA TRP A 865 -42.53 26.12 -30.27
C TRP A 865 -41.29 25.23 -30.08
N GLN A 866 -40.31 25.30 -30.98
CA GLN A 866 -39.08 24.52 -30.90
C GLN A 866 -38.14 24.98 -29.77
N GLU A 867 -38.18 26.26 -29.41
CA GLU A 867 -37.41 26.78 -28.27
C GLU A 867 -38.13 26.47 -26.95
N ASP A 868 -39.45 26.61 -26.92
CA ASP A 868 -40.27 26.27 -25.75
C ASP A 868 -40.14 24.78 -25.39
N VAL A 869 -40.23 23.87 -26.39
CA VAL A 869 -39.97 22.44 -26.21
C VAL A 869 -38.53 22.16 -25.75
N ARG A 870 -37.54 22.99 -26.10
CA ARG A 870 -36.16 22.83 -25.60
C ARG A 870 -36.05 23.25 -24.14
N GLN A 871 -36.69 24.35 -23.75
CA GLN A 871 -36.71 24.81 -22.35
C GLN A 871 -37.46 23.81 -21.46
N LEU A 872 -38.64 23.35 -21.88
CA LEU A 872 -39.41 22.33 -21.16
C LEU A 872 -38.64 21.00 -21.02
N ARG A 873 -37.91 20.55 -22.05
CA ARG A 873 -37.02 19.38 -21.92
C ARG A 873 -35.89 19.57 -20.91
N THR A 874 -35.31 20.76 -20.86
CA THR A 874 -34.25 21.09 -19.88
C THR A 874 -34.79 21.14 -18.45
N LEU A 875 -36.06 21.55 -18.27
CA LEU A 875 -36.77 21.46 -16.98
C LEU A 875 -37.13 20.01 -16.63
N GLN A 876 -37.60 19.22 -17.59
CA GLN A 876 -37.90 17.80 -17.42
C GLN A 876 -36.68 16.99 -16.99
N GLU A 877 -35.50 17.24 -17.58
CA GLU A 877 -34.24 16.61 -17.19
C GLU A 877 -33.88 16.91 -15.71
N LYS A 878 -34.05 18.15 -15.25
CA LYS A 878 -33.80 18.51 -13.84
C LYS A 878 -34.75 17.82 -12.88
N TRP A 879 -36.04 17.78 -13.18
CA TRP A 879 -37.01 17.07 -12.34
C TRP A 879 -36.75 15.56 -12.35
N LEU A 880 -36.26 14.98 -13.45
CA LEU A 880 -35.81 13.59 -13.49
C LEU A 880 -34.57 13.33 -12.61
N GLU A 881 -33.60 14.26 -12.57
CA GLU A 881 -32.46 14.19 -11.65
C GLU A 881 -32.93 14.28 -10.18
N GLU A 882 -33.84 15.20 -9.87
CA GLU A 882 -34.41 15.37 -8.53
C GLU A 882 -35.25 14.17 -8.09
N LYS A 883 -36.05 13.59 -9.00
CA LYS A 883 -36.75 12.32 -8.79
C LYS A 883 -35.77 11.18 -8.50
N LEU A 884 -34.68 11.07 -9.25
CA LEU A 884 -33.63 10.07 -9.03
C LEU A 884 -32.96 10.24 -7.66
N LEU A 885 -32.79 11.47 -7.20
CA LEU A 885 -32.23 11.78 -5.89
C LEU A 885 -33.21 11.40 -4.76
N LEU A 886 -34.50 11.77 -4.89
CA LEU A 886 -35.55 11.38 -3.94
C LEU A 886 -35.75 9.86 -3.90
N MET A 887 -35.75 9.16 -5.04
CA MET A 887 -35.84 7.70 -5.07
C MET A 887 -34.66 7.02 -4.38
N ARG A 888 -33.45 7.61 -4.41
CA ARG A 888 -32.30 7.11 -3.63
C ARG A 888 -32.45 7.34 -2.13
N ILE A 889 -33.10 8.43 -1.72
CA ILE A 889 -33.39 8.75 -0.32
C ILE A 889 -34.56 7.92 0.23
N VAL A 890 -35.46 7.43 -0.62
CA VAL A 890 -36.56 6.52 -0.25
C VAL A 890 -36.13 5.04 -0.25
N ALA A 891 -35.10 4.68 -1.03
CA ALA A 891 -34.60 3.31 -1.14
C ALA A 891 -33.47 2.95 -0.15
N GLY A 892 -32.97 3.92 0.63
CA GLY A 892 -32.00 3.74 1.72
C GLY A 892 -32.59 4.20 3.05
#